data_AF-A0A4P5ZEI5-F1
#
_entry.id   AF-A0A4P5ZEI5-F1
#
_cell.length_a   1.000
_cell.length_b   1.000
_cell.length_c   1.000
_cell.angle_alpha   90.00
_cell.angle_beta   90.00
_cell.angle_gamma   90.00
#
_symmetry.space_group_name_H-M   'P 1'
#
loop_
_entity.id
_entity.type
_entity.pdbx_description
1 polymer ?
#
loop_
_entity_poly.entity_id
_entity_poly.type
_entity_poly.pdbx_seq_one_letter_code
_entity_poly.pdbx_strand_id
1 'polypeptide(L)'
;MKMKSLLSLIAALACATGSVLAQYQGWQHSGGLTILTTPDGANLPAGAVVEGFPLLVRLNKDWFDFKQAKQDGADVRFADSAGKALAFQVEEWDAARGEASIWVRVPRIEGNARQAIRMHWGKADAASESNGKAVFNESNGFLSVWHLGDTVQDEVGTLESKDTGTSVTNGIIGRARHFPGKAGVFGGDKIPNYPTGANSHSSEVWFRTRSANSTLVGWGNEQGQGKVVMQLRSPPHIRMDCYFSGGDVGGSRLPLGDWTHVVHTYRQGESVIYVNGQPDGTNATKGSPLNIRTPARLWLGGWYNNYNFVGELDEVRISSVARPAEWVRLQFENQKPLQTLVGPLVQPGNAFSVSAEKAVVEEGKSAEFTAQAGGAQKVFWLLKRDGREEVVAVDRFKFTFAAGRVTGDATATLQFKAVFADGVKTKDIAITVKEAIPEPVFTLKAPAAWDGRATIEVAAQVANLAAMQARGAGELKFEWSAGPLAVIKEVAPGKLLLLRAQNSGPLTVTATVSNGGKPTTQSVTIAVTEPKRDAWVARVPAKDEQPEDGQFYPRDDSGEGTLHYNGTLAEPADTVFLKLFADDKLVKTETAKPGADKTFAFAVKLKPGLVKYRVEFGTRAGGNETVLRRVGELVCGDAFLIDGQSNALATDTGEKSPPETSEWIRSYGGPTGRADGVAWLRDRQKAAEAAGLARPNLWCRPVWKRSAPEHQAELGWWGMELAKRLVASNQMPVCIIQAAIGGSRIDEHQASPADHGDLSTMYGRMLWRVQQARLTHGIRGILWHQGENDQGADGPTGGFGWESYHRLFIEMAGAWKQDFPNVQHYYVFQIWPNSCAMGGRDGAGDRLREKQRTLPQLFSNLSILSTLGVRPPGGCHFPLVGWGEFARMAQPLIERDVYGKTASAPLTAPNLRRMAYTTSANDTLALEFDQPVVWTDTLAGQFYLDGEKGKVATGSVAGNVLTLKLSEASVATKITYLKEIAWNQDTLLLGANGLAALTFCEVPIAASKTAR
;
A
#
# COMPACT_ATOMS: atom_id res chain seq x y z
N MET A 1 -32.12 -80.68 -36.67
CA MET A 1 -31.66 -80.74 -38.07
C MET A 1 -30.74 -79.55 -38.31
N LYS A 2 -29.44 -79.81 -38.58
CA LYS A 2 -28.46 -78.98 -39.31
C LYS A 2 -28.37 -77.48 -38.89
N MET A 3 -27.32 -77.01 -38.22
CA MET A 3 -25.93 -76.91 -38.71
C MET A 3 -25.87 -76.29 -40.12
N LYS A 4 -25.62 -74.97 -40.20
CA LYS A 4 -24.81 -74.23 -41.21
C LYS A 4 -25.26 -72.77 -41.33
N SER A 5 -24.58 -71.89 -40.60
CA SER A 5 -24.41 -70.45 -40.92
C SER A 5 -23.36 -69.80 -39.99
N LEU A 6 -23.05 -70.43 -38.86
CA LEU A 6 -22.11 -69.93 -37.84
C LEU A 6 -20.60 -69.99 -38.21
N LEU A 7 -20.24 -70.06 -39.50
CA LEU A 7 -18.82 -70.06 -39.92
C LEU A 7 -18.37 -68.80 -40.67
N SER A 8 -19.24 -67.80 -40.85
CA SER A 8 -18.87 -66.55 -41.53
C SER A 8 -18.92 -65.30 -40.63
N LEU A 9 -19.37 -65.41 -39.37
CA LEU A 9 -19.42 -64.30 -38.42
C LEU A 9 -18.35 -64.36 -37.31
N ILE A 10 -17.59 -65.45 -37.21
CA ILE A 10 -16.50 -65.63 -36.22
C ILE A 10 -15.14 -65.10 -36.75
N ALA A 11 -15.01 -64.86 -38.06
CA ALA A 11 -13.79 -64.28 -38.65
C ALA A 11 -13.76 -62.74 -38.70
N ALA A 12 -14.89 -62.06 -38.43
CA ALA A 12 -14.98 -60.59 -38.44
C ALA A 12 -15.02 -59.96 -37.03
N LEU A 13 -15.23 -60.75 -35.98
CA LEU A 13 -15.24 -60.26 -34.58
C LEU A 13 -13.91 -60.51 -33.81
N ALA A 14 -12.95 -61.23 -34.42
CA ALA A 14 -11.62 -61.47 -33.82
C ALA A 14 -10.53 -60.47 -34.25
N CYS A 15 -10.83 -59.53 -35.15
CA CYS A 15 -9.86 -58.55 -35.67
C CYS A 15 -9.93 -57.16 -34.98
N ALA A 16 -10.80 -56.96 -34.00
CA ALA A 16 -10.89 -55.68 -33.26
C ALA A 16 -10.19 -55.70 -31.89
N THR A 17 -9.81 -56.87 -31.36
CA THR A 17 -9.05 -57.00 -30.11
C THR A 17 -7.55 -57.20 -30.32
N GLY A 18 -7.11 -57.54 -31.54
CA GLY A 18 -5.69 -57.67 -31.91
C GLY A 18 -4.97 -56.34 -32.20
N SER A 19 -5.71 -55.24 -32.37
CA SER A 19 -5.15 -53.93 -32.73
C SER A 19 -4.54 -53.15 -31.55
N VAL A 20 -5.05 -53.34 -30.33
CA VAL A 20 -4.59 -52.60 -29.13
C VAL A 20 -3.25 -53.15 -28.59
N LEU A 21 -3.04 -54.48 -28.66
CA LEU A 21 -1.78 -55.12 -28.24
C LEU A 21 -0.61 -54.81 -29.20
N ALA A 22 -0.88 -54.53 -30.47
CA ALA A 22 0.14 -54.20 -31.46
C ALA A 22 0.69 -52.77 -31.31
N GLN A 23 -0.13 -51.81 -30.84
CA GLN A 23 0.22 -50.39 -30.82
C GLN A 23 1.40 -50.05 -29.88
N TYR A 24 1.51 -50.75 -28.75
CA TYR A 24 2.58 -50.55 -27.76
C TYR A 24 3.63 -51.66 -27.78
N GLN A 25 3.71 -52.45 -28.86
CA GLN A 25 4.76 -53.43 -29.04
C GLN A 25 6.14 -52.75 -29.18
N GLY A 26 7.15 -53.26 -28.48
CA GLY A 26 8.53 -52.72 -28.48
C GLY A 26 8.81 -51.62 -27.44
N TRP A 27 7.80 -51.17 -26.69
CA TRP A 27 7.99 -50.30 -25.53
C TRP A 27 8.51 -51.14 -24.35
N GLN A 28 9.64 -50.74 -23.75
CA GLN A 28 10.35 -51.54 -22.74
C GLN A 28 9.67 -51.48 -21.36
N HIS A 29 8.97 -50.38 -21.09
CA HIS A 29 8.37 -50.15 -19.78
C HIS A 29 6.94 -49.61 -19.92
N SER A 30 6.11 -49.95 -18.92
CA SER A 30 4.77 -49.37 -18.78
C SER A 30 4.34 -49.38 -17.32
N GLY A 31 3.42 -48.48 -16.96
CA GLY A 31 2.86 -48.42 -15.62
C GLY A 31 1.57 -47.60 -15.56
N GLY A 32 0.77 -47.87 -14.53
CA GLY A 32 -0.51 -47.18 -14.31
C GLY A 32 -0.32 -45.93 -13.45
N LEU A 33 -1.01 -44.85 -13.85
CA LEU A 33 -1.20 -43.63 -13.06
C LEU A 33 -2.68 -43.54 -12.69
N THR A 34 -2.98 -43.20 -11.45
CA THR A 34 -4.37 -43.11 -10.97
C THR A 34 -4.80 -41.65 -10.85
N ILE A 35 -5.94 -41.33 -11.44
CA ILE A 35 -6.71 -40.11 -11.25
C ILE A 35 -7.70 -40.36 -10.10
N LEU A 36 -7.59 -39.56 -9.05
CA LEU A 36 -8.29 -39.72 -7.79
C LEU A 36 -9.18 -38.50 -7.52
N THR A 37 -10.47 -38.64 -7.77
CA THR A 37 -11.47 -37.59 -7.51
C THR A 37 -12.30 -37.87 -6.26
N THR A 38 -11.97 -38.94 -5.51
CA THR A 38 -12.54 -39.26 -4.19
C THR A 38 -12.13 -38.22 -3.13
N PRO A 39 -12.67 -38.28 -1.90
CA PRO A 39 -12.27 -37.40 -0.80
C PRO A 39 -10.76 -37.41 -0.47
N ASP A 40 -10.05 -38.47 -0.83
CA ASP A 40 -8.59 -38.59 -0.65
C ASP A 40 -7.76 -37.96 -1.78
N GLY A 41 -8.42 -37.46 -2.83
CA GLY A 41 -7.81 -36.75 -3.95
C GLY A 41 -8.44 -35.37 -4.13
N ALA A 42 -8.87 -35.02 -5.36
CA ALA A 42 -9.48 -33.72 -5.65
C ALA A 42 -10.88 -33.50 -5.02
N ASN A 43 -11.49 -34.56 -4.47
CA ASN A 43 -12.78 -34.53 -3.79
C ASN A 43 -13.90 -33.88 -4.61
N LEU A 44 -14.07 -34.33 -5.86
CA LEU A 44 -15.19 -33.90 -6.69
C LEU A 44 -16.48 -34.61 -6.26
N PRO A 45 -17.65 -33.94 -6.33
CA PRO A 45 -18.93 -34.55 -5.98
C PRO A 45 -19.23 -35.80 -6.81
N ALA A 46 -19.89 -36.78 -6.19
CA ALA A 46 -20.40 -37.95 -6.92
C ALA A 46 -21.36 -37.52 -8.03
N GLY A 47 -21.22 -38.10 -9.22
CA GLY A 47 -22.02 -37.77 -10.41
C GLY A 47 -21.52 -36.55 -11.20
N ALA A 48 -20.50 -35.82 -10.72
CA ALA A 48 -19.81 -34.82 -11.55
C ALA A 48 -19.09 -35.52 -12.72
N VAL A 49 -19.10 -34.89 -13.90
CA VAL A 49 -18.40 -35.39 -15.09
C VAL A 49 -17.69 -34.22 -15.75
N VAL A 50 -16.38 -34.39 -16.00
CA VAL A 50 -15.52 -33.42 -16.68
C VAL A 50 -14.99 -34.05 -17.96
N GLU A 51 -15.30 -33.47 -19.13
CA GLU A 51 -14.97 -34.06 -20.44
C GLU A 51 -13.79 -33.36 -21.12
N GLY A 52 -12.89 -34.14 -21.73
CA GLY A 52 -11.76 -33.61 -22.52
C GLY A 52 -10.77 -32.79 -21.70
N PHE A 53 -10.58 -33.11 -20.41
CA PHE A 53 -9.76 -32.35 -19.47
C PHE A 53 -8.25 -32.52 -19.73
N PRO A 54 -7.47 -31.43 -19.83
CA PRO A 54 -6.00 -31.48 -19.81
C PRO A 54 -5.49 -31.78 -18.41
N LEU A 55 -5.21 -33.04 -18.12
CA LEU A 55 -4.67 -33.50 -16.85
C LEU A 55 -3.15 -33.26 -16.80
N LEU A 56 -2.68 -32.49 -15.82
CA LEU A 56 -1.27 -32.37 -15.50
C LEU A 56 -0.77 -33.60 -14.75
N VAL A 57 0.22 -34.27 -15.34
CA VAL A 57 1.00 -35.36 -14.76
C VAL A 57 2.40 -34.83 -14.44
N ARG A 58 2.82 -34.99 -13.18
CA ARG A 58 4.17 -34.63 -12.74
C ARG A 58 4.99 -35.88 -12.48
N LEU A 59 6.13 -36.03 -13.12
CA LEU A 59 7.07 -37.13 -12.89
C LEU A 59 8.14 -36.71 -11.89
N ASN A 60 8.60 -37.67 -11.07
CA ASN A 60 9.73 -37.44 -10.18
C ASN A 60 10.66 -38.66 -10.07
N LYS A 61 11.96 -38.40 -9.96
CA LYS A 61 13.02 -39.41 -9.80
C LYS A 61 12.84 -40.37 -8.62
N ASP A 62 12.02 -40.01 -7.62
CA ASP A 62 11.73 -40.88 -6.48
C ASP A 62 10.97 -42.16 -6.89
N TRP A 63 10.29 -42.16 -8.03
CA TRP A 63 9.52 -43.30 -8.52
C TRP A 63 9.58 -43.51 -10.03
N PHE A 64 10.16 -42.59 -10.80
CA PHE A 64 10.39 -42.70 -12.23
C PHE A 64 11.89 -42.61 -12.55
N ASP A 65 12.46 -43.64 -13.15
CA ASP A 65 13.87 -43.64 -13.56
C ASP A 65 14.04 -42.92 -14.90
N PHE A 66 14.47 -41.66 -14.86
CA PHE A 66 14.69 -40.84 -16.06
C PHE A 66 15.77 -41.40 -17.00
N LYS A 67 16.60 -42.35 -16.57
CA LYS A 67 17.56 -43.02 -17.45
C LYS A 67 16.90 -44.04 -18.39
N GLN A 68 15.67 -44.45 -18.10
CA GLN A 68 14.88 -45.39 -18.92
C GLN A 68 14.14 -44.70 -20.06
N ALA A 69 14.13 -43.36 -20.11
CA ALA A 69 13.55 -42.56 -21.17
C ALA A 69 14.61 -41.66 -21.79
N LYS A 70 14.30 -41.07 -22.94
CA LYS A 70 15.15 -40.08 -23.61
C LYS A 70 15.29 -38.82 -22.78
N GLN A 71 16.38 -38.07 -23.01
CA GLN A 71 16.71 -36.84 -22.29
C GLN A 71 15.68 -35.73 -22.46
N ASP A 72 14.84 -35.80 -23.49
CA ASP A 72 13.75 -34.87 -23.81
C ASP A 72 12.35 -35.50 -23.62
N GLY A 73 12.28 -36.74 -23.16
CA GLY A 73 11.02 -37.48 -23.00
C GLY A 73 10.33 -37.85 -24.33
N ALA A 74 11.01 -37.81 -25.48
CA ALA A 74 10.38 -38.09 -26.78
C ALA A 74 9.76 -39.50 -26.88
N ASP A 75 10.26 -40.45 -26.09
CA ASP A 75 9.79 -41.82 -25.98
C ASP A 75 8.89 -42.04 -24.76
N VAL A 76 7.88 -41.19 -24.55
CA VAL A 76 6.75 -41.44 -23.63
C VAL A 76 5.42 -41.47 -24.38
N ARG A 77 4.47 -42.30 -23.95
CA ARG A 77 3.07 -42.32 -24.46
C ARG A 77 2.07 -42.52 -23.34
N PHE A 78 0.86 -42.02 -23.55
CA PHE A 78 -0.26 -42.20 -22.64
C PHE A 78 -1.40 -42.95 -23.32
N ALA A 79 -2.10 -43.79 -22.56
CA ALA A 79 -3.27 -44.53 -23.01
C ALA A 79 -4.36 -44.52 -21.94
N ASP A 80 -5.63 -44.61 -22.33
CA ASP A 80 -6.72 -44.87 -21.40
C ASP A 80 -6.71 -46.33 -20.91
N SER A 81 -7.63 -46.68 -20.02
CA SER A 81 -7.74 -48.05 -19.47
C SER A 81 -8.07 -49.11 -20.52
N ALA A 82 -8.62 -48.72 -21.68
CA ALA A 82 -8.89 -49.60 -22.82
C ALA A 82 -7.69 -49.71 -23.78
N GLY A 83 -6.58 -49.00 -23.51
CA GLY A 83 -5.38 -48.98 -24.34
C GLY A 83 -5.47 -48.05 -25.54
N LYS A 84 -6.43 -47.13 -25.59
CA LYS A 84 -6.49 -46.10 -26.64
C LYS A 84 -5.53 -44.96 -26.32
N ALA A 85 -4.74 -44.55 -27.31
CA ALA A 85 -3.79 -43.44 -27.15
C ALA A 85 -4.48 -42.13 -26.73
N LEU A 86 -3.81 -41.41 -25.82
CA LEU A 86 -4.20 -40.09 -25.35
C LEU A 86 -3.19 -39.06 -25.87
N ALA A 87 -3.70 -37.93 -26.36
CA ALA A 87 -2.86 -36.79 -26.74
C ALA A 87 -2.17 -36.22 -25.50
N PHE A 88 -0.91 -35.82 -25.65
CA PHE A 88 -0.12 -35.25 -24.56
C PHE A 88 0.81 -34.14 -25.05
N GLN A 89 1.27 -33.33 -24.12
CA GLN A 89 2.28 -32.30 -24.30
C GLN A 89 3.26 -32.38 -23.14
N VAL A 90 4.54 -32.53 -23.45
CA VAL A 90 5.63 -32.31 -22.51
C VAL A 90 5.85 -30.80 -22.42
N GLU A 91 5.53 -30.21 -21.26
CA GLU A 91 5.76 -28.79 -21.00
C GLU A 91 7.20 -28.58 -20.50
N GLU A 92 7.62 -29.36 -19.51
CA GLU A 92 8.97 -29.34 -18.96
C GLU A 92 9.48 -30.77 -18.79
N TRP A 93 10.72 -31.02 -19.21
CA TRP A 93 11.42 -32.27 -18.95
C TRP A 93 12.87 -31.98 -18.54
N ASP A 94 13.16 -32.19 -17.26
CA ASP A 94 14.49 -32.00 -16.70
C ASP A 94 14.96 -33.31 -16.06
N ALA A 95 15.60 -34.15 -16.87
CA ALA A 95 16.16 -35.42 -16.43
C ALA A 95 17.28 -35.26 -15.39
N ALA A 96 17.98 -34.11 -15.38
CA ALA A 96 19.09 -33.86 -14.45
C ALA A 96 18.56 -33.53 -13.04
N ARG A 97 17.52 -32.69 -12.96
CA ARG A 97 16.77 -32.44 -11.72
C ARG A 97 15.93 -33.66 -11.32
N GLY A 98 15.49 -34.44 -12.32
CA GLY A 98 14.65 -35.62 -12.18
C GLY A 98 13.18 -35.25 -12.00
N GLU A 99 12.71 -34.29 -12.78
CA GLU A 99 11.35 -33.73 -12.74
C GLU A 99 10.82 -33.52 -14.16
N ALA A 100 9.52 -33.75 -14.37
CA ALA A 100 8.85 -33.41 -15.62
C ALA A 100 7.38 -33.04 -15.38
N SER A 101 6.85 -32.15 -16.21
CA SER A 101 5.45 -31.70 -16.23
C SER A 101 4.86 -31.99 -17.60
N ILE A 102 3.79 -32.78 -17.64
CA ILE A 102 3.20 -33.30 -18.87
C ILE A 102 1.68 -33.13 -18.82
N TRP A 103 1.10 -32.47 -19.81
CA TRP A 103 -0.34 -32.39 -19.99
C TRP A 103 -0.84 -33.59 -20.78
N VAL A 104 -1.90 -34.24 -20.32
CA VAL A 104 -2.53 -35.40 -20.97
C VAL A 104 -4.01 -35.13 -21.12
N ARG A 105 -4.53 -35.18 -22.34
CA ARG A 105 -5.97 -34.95 -22.58
C ARG A 105 -6.76 -36.20 -22.24
N VAL A 106 -7.49 -36.16 -21.13
CA VAL A 106 -8.34 -37.25 -20.64
C VAL A 106 -9.77 -37.06 -21.15
N PRO A 107 -10.36 -38.02 -21.89
CA PRO A 107 -11.68 -37.84 -22.50
C PRO A 107 -12.80 -37.61 -21.48
N ARG A 108 -12.71 -38.24 -20.32
CA ARG A 108 -13.74 -38.19 -19.28
C ARG A 108 -13.15 -38.45 -17.90
N ILE A 109 -13.40 -37.55 -16.97
CA ILE A 109 -13.08 -37.68 -15.54
C ILE A 109 -14.39 -37.65 -14.76
N GLU A 110 -14.63 -38.65 -13.93
CA GLU A 110 -15.81 -38.80 -13.10
C GLU A 110 -15.50 -38.34 -11.67
N GLY A 111 -16.47 -37.71 -11.01
CA GLY A 111 -16.36 -37.28 -9.63
C GLY A 111 -16.55 -38.43 -8.64
N ASN A 112 -15.86 -38.35 -7.50
CA ASN A 112 -15.80 -39.41 -6.50
C ASN A 112 -15.42 -40.80 -7.07
N ALA A 113 -14.46 -40.82 -7.99
CA ALA A 113 -14.03 -42.02 -8.73
C ALA A 113 -12.51 -42.22 -8.66
N ARG A 114 -12.11 -43.43 -9.05
CA ARG A 114 -10.71 -43.82 -9.27
C ARG A 114 -10.59 -44.29 -10.71
N GLN A 115 -9.83 -43.57 -11.51
CA GLN A 115 -9.63 -43.89 -12.93
C GLN A 115 -8.15 -44.09 -13.21
N ALA A 116 -7.81 -45.07 -14.03
CA ALA A 116 -6.43 -45.33 -14.42
C ALA A 116 -6.17 -44.84 -15.85
N ILE A 117 -5.02 -44.21 -16.04
CA ILE A 117 -4.36 -44.06 -17.34
C ILE A 117 -3.06 -44.85 -17.32
N ARG A 118 -2.57 -45.24 -18.48
CA ARG A 118 -1.31 -45.99 -18.62
C ARG A 118 -0.26 -45.13 -19.30
N MET A 119 0.95 -45.14 -18.76
CA MET A 119 2.13 -44.54 -19.37
C MET A 119 3.02 -45.66 -19.94
N HIS A 120 3.59 -45.45 -21.12
CA HIS A 120 4.58 -46.32 -21.76
C HIS A 120 5.86 -45.53 -22.05
N TRP A 121 7.05 -46.11 -21.83
CA TRP A 121 8.33 -45.45 -22.13
C TRP A 121 9.46 -46.43 -22.52
N GLY A 122 10.61 -45.87 -22.92
CA GLY A 122 11.84 -46.63 -23.19
C GLY A 122 11.97 -47.18 -24.61
N LYS A 123 11.32 -46.54 -25.59
CA LYS A 123 11.42 -46.93 -26.99
C LYS A 123 12.43 -46.04 -27.71
N ALA A 124 13.67 -46.52 -27.84
CA ALA A 124 14.82 -45.73 -28.31
C ALA A 124 14.66 -45.11 -29.71
N ASP A 125 13.90 -45.75 -30.61
CA ASP A 125 13.62 -45.25 -31.97
C ASP A 125 12.35 -44.38 -32.07
N ALA A 126 11.64 -44.14 -30.96
CA ALA A 126 10.43 -43.31 -30.96
C ALA A 126 10.75 -41.83 -31.22
N ALA A 127 10.00 -41.21 -32.13
CA ALA A 127 9.95 -39.76 -32.30
C ALA A 127 9.02 -39.13 -31.24
N SER A 128 9.22 -37.85 -30.94
CA SER A 128 8.33 -37.12 -30.02
C SER A 128 6.93 -37.00 -30.62
N GLU A 129 5.92 -37.28 -29.80
CA GLU A 129 4.50 -37.03 -30.11
C GLU A 129 3.91 -35.92 -29.23
N SER A 130 4.75 -35.17 -28.52
CA SER A 130 4.35 -33.99 -27.73
C SER A 130 3.67 -32.96 -28.63
N ASN A 131 2.41 -32.63 -28.34
CA ASN A 131 1.60 -31.75 -29.19
C ASN A 131 0.57 -30.97 -28.35
N GLY A 132 0.88 -29.71 -28.02
CA GLY A 132 -0.02 -28.84 -27.28
C GLY A 132 -1.37 -28.63 -27.95
N LYS A 133 -1.39 -28.43 -29.28
CA LYS A 133 -2.63 -28.27 -30.06
C LYS A 133 -3.53 -29.51 -30.04
N ALA A 134 -3.00 -30.71 -29.83
CA ALA A 134 -3.81 -31.92 -29.67
C ALA A 134 -4.46 -32.00 -28.27
N VAL A 135 -3.79 -31.44 -27.26
CA VAL A 135 -4.25 -31.37 -25.87
C VAL A 135 -5.24 -30.23 -25.65
N PHE A 136 -4.91 -29.04 -26.14
CA PHE A 136 -5.67 -27.80 -26.02
C PHE A 136 -6.18 -27.39 -27.41
N ASN A 137 -7.49 -27.43 -27.61
CA ASN A 137 -8.11 -26.94 -28.85
C ASN A 137 -9.60 -26.64 -28.67
N GLU A 138 -10.24 -26.21 -29.76
CA GLU A 138 -11.63 -25.81 -29.76
C GLU A 138 -12.58 -26.94 -29.32
N SER A 139 -12.24 -28.21 -29.60
CA SER A 139 -13.12 -29.35 -29.23
C SER A 139 -13.23 -29.62 -27.72
N ASN A 140 -12.32 -29.07 -26.91
CA ASN A 140 -12.47 -28.97 -25.44
C ASN A 140 -12.52 -27.51 -24.94
N GLY A 141 -12.89 -26.59 -25.84
CA GLY A 141 -13.23 -25.21 -25.55
C GLY A 141 -12.05 -24.25 -25.42
N PHE A 142 -10.79 -24.67 -25.63
CA PHE A 142 -9.63 -23.77 -25.56
C PHE A 142 -9.46 -23.02 -26.88
N LEU A 143 -9.31 -21.69 -26.77
CA LEU A 143 -9.01 -20.82 -27.90
C LEU A 143 -7.54 -20.39 -27.89
N SER A 144 -6.97 -20.15 -26.71
CA SER A 144 -5.54 -19.86 -26.56
C SER A 144 -5.03 -20.28 -25.17
N VAL A 145 -3.76 -20.71 -25.11
CA VAL A 145 -3.10 -21.19 -23.89
C VAL A 145 -1.63 -20.74 -23.90
N TRP A 146 -1.19 -20.07 -22.83
CA TRP A 146 0.22 -19.71 -22.62
C TRP A 146 0.72 -20.33 -21.31
N HIS A 147 1.69 -21.25 -21.42
CA HIS A 147 2.48 -21.72 -20.28
C HIS A 147 3.50 -20.68 -19.78
N LEU A 148 3.74 -19.61 -20.56
CA LEU A 148 4.62 -18.51 -20.16
C LEU A 148 6.05 -18.94 -19.76
N GLY A 149 6.56 -20.03 -20.34
CA GLY A 149 7.90 -20.54 -20.05
C GLY A 149 9.05 -19.80 -20.75
N ASP A 150 10.06 -20.56 -21.18
CA ASP A 150 11.22 -20.00 -21.88
C ASP A 150 10.82 -19.28 -23.18
N THR A 151 9.89 -19.88 -23.91
CA THR A 151 9.23 -19.30 -25.09
C THR A 151 7.83 -18.82 -24.72
N VAL A 152 7.48 -17.60 -25.12
CA VAL A 152 6.12 -17.06 -24.99
C VAL A 152 5.36 -17.34 -26.28
N GLN A 153 4.51 -18.36 -26.27
CA GLN A 153 3.74 -18.80 -27.44
C GLN A 153 2.34 -19.30 -27.04
N ASP A 154 1.38 -19.20 -27.98
CA ASP A 154 0.06 -19.81 -27.84
C ASP A 154 0.12 -21.29 -28.25
N GLU A 155 -0.14 -22.19 -27.31
CA GLU A 155 -0.05 -23.64 -27.50
C GLU A 155 -1.15 -24.22 -28.40
N VAL A 156 -2.26 -23.49 -28.56
CA VAL A 156 -3.29 -23.84 -29.56
C VAL A 156 -2.80 -23.52 -30.98
N GLY A 157 -1.80 -22.62 -31.09
CA GLY A 157 -1.19 -22.19 -32.35
C GLY A 157 -2.09 -21.31 -33.19
N THR A 158 -2.97 -20.52 -32.55
CA THR A 158 -3.88 -19.60 -33.25
C THR A 158 -3.38 -18.18 -33.29
N LEU A 159 -2.46 -17.81 -32.39
CA LEU A 159 -1.98 -16.45 -32.22
C LEU A 159 -0.45 -16.36 -32.21
N GLU A 160 0.08 -15.34 -32.87
CA GLU A 160 1.47 -14.93 -32.68
C GLU A 160 1.59 -14.07 -31.42
N SER A 161 2.58 -14.38 -30.59
CA SER A 161 2.83 -13.68 -29.34
C SER A 161 4.06 -12.79 -29.46
N LYS A 162 3.96 -11.55 -29.01
CA LYS A 162 5.08 -10.63 -28.92
C LYS A 162 5.34 -10.27 -27.46
N ASP A 163 6.40 -10.84 -26.91
CA ASP A 163 6.92 -10.45 -25.61
C ASP A 163 7.70 -9.13 -25.70
N THR A 164 7.42 -8.22 -24.78
CA THR A 164 8.06 -6.92 -24.64
C THR A 164 8.65 -6.81 -23.24
N GLY A 165 9.88 -7.30 -23.07
CA GLY A 165 10.71 -7.03 -21.88
C GLY A 165 10.40 -7.85 -20.63
N THR A 166 9.65 -8.95 -20.72
CA THR A 166 9.52 -9.90 -19.59
C THR A 166 10.75 -10.82 -19.49
N SER A 167 10.93 -11.49 -18.35
CA SER A 167 12.03 -12.45 -18.11
C SER A 167 11.51 -13.78 -17.56
N VAL A 168 12.25 -14.87 -17.76
CA VAL A 168 11.87 -16.20 -17.28
C VAL A 168 12.05 -16.31 -15.75
N THR A 169 11.11 -16.96 -15.07
CA THR A 169 11.17 -17.29 -13.63
C THR A 169 10.59 -18.68 -13.34
N ASN A 170 10.62 -19.12 -12.09
CA ASN A 170 9.95 -20.36 -11.65
C ASN A 170 8.43 -20.14 -11.60
N GLY A 171 7.66 -20.99 -12.28
CA GLY A 171 6.20 -20.99 -12.30
C GLY A 171 5.57 -21.91 -11.26
N ILE A 172 4.25 -22.08 -11.37
CA ILE A 172 3.45 -23.00 -10.55
C ILE A 172 3.48 -24.44 -11.09
N ILE A 173 3.75 -24.60 -12.40
CA ILE A 173 3.83 -25.91 -13.08
C ILE A 173 5.22 -26.14 -13.66
N GLY A 174 5.63 -25.31 -14.63
CA GLY A 174 6.97 -25.27 -15.19
C GLY A 174 7.64 -23.92 -14.96
N ARG A 175 8.15 -23.32 -16.03
CA ARG A 175 8.69 -21.95 -16.05
C ARG A 175 7.54 -20.95 -16.25
N ALA A 176 7.71 -19.73 -15.76
CA ALA A 176 6.75 -18.63 -15.90
C ALA A 176 7.45 -17.34 -16.38
N ARG A 177 6.69 -16.25 -16.60
CA ARG A 177 7.26 -14.92 -16.89
C ARG A 177 7.14 -13.98 -15.70
N HIS A 178 8.25 -13.30 -15.39
CA HIS A 178 8.31 -12.13 -14.52
C HIS A 178 8.14 -10.85 -15.35
N PHE A 179 7.22 -10.00 -14.90
CA PHE A 179 6.86 -8.72 -15.49
C PHE A 179 7.40 -7.62 -14.57
N PRO A 180 8.42 -6.84 -14.98
CA PRO A 180 9.00 -5.78 -14.15
C PRO A 180 8.19 -4.46 -14.15
N GLY A 181 7.01 -4.43 -14.78
CA GLY A 181 6.29 -3.19 -15.13
C GLY A 181 6.81 -2.57 -16.43
N LYS A 182 5.95 -1.85 -17.15
CA LYS A 182 6.21 -1.34 -18.52
C LYS A 182 6.61 -2.43 -19.54
N ALA A 183 6.41 -3.68 -19.17
CA ALA A 183 6.73 -4.87 -19.95
C ALA A 183 5.54 -5.83 -19.94
N GLY A 184 5.29 -6.53 -21.04
CA GLY A 184 4.22 -7.51 -21.13
C GLY A 184 4.11 -8.20 -22.48
N VAL A 185 3.05 -8.97 -22.66
CA VAL A 185 2.87 -9.83 -23.84
C VAL A 185 1.67 -9.36 -24.64
N PHE A 186 1.89 -9.14 -25.94
CA PHE A 186 0.83 -8.86 -26.89
C PHE A 186 0.45 -10.13 -27.64
N GLY A 187 -0.83 -10.51 -27.62
CA GLY A 187 -1.34 -11.73 -28.25
C GLY A 187 -2.11 -11.50 -29.56
N GLY A 188 -2.04 -10.31 -30.13
CA GLY A 188 -2.70 -9.95 -31.40
C GLY A 188 -3.83 -8.93 -31.27
N ASP A 189 -4.12 -8.21 -32.36
CA ASP A 189 -5.14 -7.16 -32.45
C ASP A 189 -6.23 -7.44 -33.52
N LYS A 190 -6.14 -8.60 -34.17
CA LYS A 190 -7.06 -9.06 -35.21
C LYS A 190 -7.47 -10.52 -34.97
N ILE A 191 -8.02 -10.81 -33.79
CA ILE A 191 -8.38 -12.17 -33.38
C ILE A 191 -9.84 -12.47 -33.77
N PRO A 192 -10.11 -13.25 -34.83
CA PRO A 192 -11.47 -13.42 -35.34
C PRO A 192 -12.29 -14.45 -34.56
N ASN A 193 -11.63 -15.39 -33.88
CA ASN A 193 -12.20 -16.60 -33.27
C ASN A 193 -12.46 -16.48 -31.76
N TYR A 194 -12.26 -15.30 -31.17
CA TYR A 194 -12.63 -15.05 -29.78
C TYR A 194 -14.14 -14.83 -29.61
N PRO A 195 -14.69 -15.04 -28.40
CA PRO A 195 -16.12 -14.88 -28.13
C PRO A 195 -16.62 -13.48 -28.52
N THR A 196 -17.80 -13.42 -29.13
CA THR A 196 -18.46 -12.17 -29.56
C THR A 196 -19.80 -11.98 -28.86
N GLY A 197 -20.29 -10.75 -28.82
CA GLY A 197 -21.52 -10.42 -28.13
C GLY A 197 -21.46 -10.80 -26.65
N ALA A 198 -22.48 -11.53 -26.21
CA ALA A 198 -22.59 -12.10 -24.86
C ALA A 198 -22.35 -13.62 -24.85
N ASN A 199 -21.59 -14.15 -25.81
CA ASN A 199 -21.28 -15.57 -25.85
C ASN A 199 -20.51 -16.01 -24.60
N SER A 200 -20.78 -17.24 -24.17
CA SER A 200 -20.13 -17.83 -23.01
C SER A 200 -18.63 -17.90 -23.19
N HIS A 201 -17.88 -17.71 -22.10
CA HIS A 201 -16.42 -17.79 -22.13
C HIS A 201 -15.83 -17.94 -20.74
N SER A 202 -14.53 -18.25 -20.71
CA SER A 202 -13.72 -18.15 -19.50
C SER A 202 -12.35 -17.53 -19.79
N SER A 203 -11.81 -16.84 -18.79
CA SER A 203 -10.45 -16.30 -18.80
C SER A 203 -9.76 -16.67 -17.50
N GLU A 204 -8.56 -17.24 -17.58
CA GLU A 204 -7.83 -17.75 -16.42
C GLU A 204 -6.37 -17.33 -16.41
N VAL A 205 -5.80 -17.26 -15.21
CA VAL A 205 -4.38 -16.97 -14.97
C VAL A 205 -3.97 -17.43 -13.57
N TRP A 206 -2.74 -17.92 -13.43
CA TRP A 206 -2.03 -17.92 -12.17
C TRP A 206 -1.18 -16.65 -12.06
N PHE A 207 -1.24 -15.96 -10.94
CA PHE A 207 -0.41 -14.78 -10.72
C PHE A 207 0.19 -14.74 -9.32
N ARG A 208 1.31 -14.03 -9.18
CA ARG A 208 1.91 -13.68 -7.90
C ARG A 208 2.42 -12.25 -7.96
N THR A 209 2.04 -11.41 -7.01
CA THR A 209 2.49 -10.00 -6.96
C THR A 209 2.46 -9.43 -5.55
N ARG A 210 3.27 -8.40 -5.32
CA ARG A 210 3.29 -7.58 -4.09
C ARG A 210 2.65 -6.21 -4.29
N SER A 211 2.09 -5.93 -5.47
CA SER A 211 1.51 -4.62 -5.82
C SER A 211 0.07 -4.77 -6.33
N ALA A 212 -0.80 -3.85 -5.95
CA ALA A 212 -2.17 -3.76 -6.47
C ALA A 212 -2.27 -2.74 -7.61
N ASN A 213 -3.49 -2.50 -8.11
CA ASN A 213 -3.81 -1.57 -9.21
C ASN A 213 -3.12 -1.89 -10.54
N SER A 214 -3.20 -3.16 -10.96
CA SER A 214 -2.59 -3.67 -12.18
C SER A 214 -3.57 -4.50 -13.03
N THR A 215 -3.26 -4.67 -14.31
CA THR A 215 -4.01 -5.51 -15.25
C THR A 215 -3.28 -6.83 -15.46
N LEU A 216 -3.96 -7.95 -15.21
CA LEU A 216 -3.39 -9.29 -15.39
C LEU A 216 -3.57 -9.77 -16.83
N VAL A 217 -4.81 -9.77 -17.32
CA VAL A 217 -5.20 -10.25 -18.64
C VAL A 217 -6.31 -9.34 -19.17
N GLY A 218 -6.19 -8.85 -20.40
CA GLY A 218 -7.24 -8.08 -21.04
C GLY A 218 -7.46 -8.52 -22.48
N TRP A 219 -8.72 -8.74 -22.86
CA TRP A 219 -9.09 -9.02 -24.25
C TRP A 219 -10.41 -8.37 -24.67
N GLY A 220 -10.64 -8.31 -25.99
CA GLY A 220 -11.78 -7.61 -26.61
C GLY A 220 -11.38 -6.26 -27.19
N ASN A 221 -12.29 -5.28 -27.13
CA ASN A 221 -12.11 -3.95 -27.72
C ASN A 221 -12.53 -2.87 -26.72
N GLU A 222 -11.77 -1.76 -26.65
CA GLU A 222 -12.12 -0.58 -25.84
C GLU A 222 -13.30 0.19 -26.46
N GLN A 223 -14.49 -0.40 -26.38
CA GLN A 223 -15.78 0.11 -26.85
C GLN A 223 -16.87 -0.34 -25.86
N GLY A 224 -18.05 0.31 -25.90
CA GLY A 224 -19.14 0.02 -24.98
C GLY A 224 -19.46 -1.48 -24.87
N GLN A 225 -19.31 -2.03 -23.66
CA GLN A 225 -19.53 -3.45 -23.31
C GLN A 225 -18.65 -4.44 -24.10
N GLY A 226 -17.55 -3.96 -24.71
CA GLY A 226 -16.79 -4.67 -25.72
C GLY A 226 -15.54 -5.40 -25.24
N LYS A 227 -15.24 -5.39 -23.94
CA LYS A 227 -13.98 -5.87 -23.35
C LYS A 227 -14.20 -6.76 -22.13
N VAL A 228 -13.17 -7.55 -21.82
CA VAL A 228 -13.03 -8.34 -20.60
C VAL A 228 -11.62 -8.09 -20.07
N VAL A 229 -11.50 -7.32 -18.99
CA VAL A 229 -10.21 -6.94 -18.42
C VAL A 229 -10.14 -7.38 -16.95
N MET A 230 -9.29 -8.36 -16.67
CA MET A 230 -9.01 -8.86 -15.33
C MET A 230 -7.96 -7.98 -14.66
N GLN A 231 -8.33 -7.36 -13.55
CA GLN A 231 -7.50 -6.43 -12.79
C GLN A 231 -7.34 -6.88 -11.34
N LEU A 232 -6.17 -6.62 -10.76
CA LEU A 232 -5.98 -6.61 -9.31
C LEU A 232 -6.07 -5.15 -8.85
N ARG A 233 -7.08 -4.80 -8.04
CA ARG A 233 -7.33 -3.44 -7.55
C ARG A 233 -6.96 -3.29 -6.09
N SER A 234 -6.84 -2.05 -5.61
CA SER A 234 -6.58 -1.76 -4.20
C SER A 234 -7.88 -1.41 -3.45
N PRO A 235 -8.10 -1.87 -2.19
CA PRO A 235 -7.32 -2.90 -1.49
C PRO A 235 -7.28 -4.20 -2.31
N PRO A 236 -6.23 -5.04 -2.23
CA PRO A 236 -5.95 -6.12 -3.18
C PRO A 236 -7.16 -7.02 -3.39
N HIS A 237 -7.85 -6.93 -4.53
CA HIS A 237 -8.97 -7.82 -4.92
C HIS A 237 -9.06 -7.94 -6.44
N ILE A 238 -9.62 -9.04 -6.94
CA ILE A 238 -9.88 -9.20 -8.37
C ILE A 238 -11.10 -8.38 -8.79
N ARG A 239 -10.97 -7.64 -9.88
CA ARG A 239 -12.05 -6.90 -10.54
C ARG A 239 -12.04 -7.23 -12.02
N MET A 240 -13.18 -7.64 -12.54
CA MET A 240 -13.43 -7.70 -13.98
C MET A 240 -14.02 -6.36 -14.42
N ASP A 241 -13.28 -5.61 -15.26
CA ASP A 241 -13.79 -4.45 -15.99
C ASP A 241 -14.27 -4.91 -17.38
N CYS A 242 -15.58 -4.94 -17.51
CA CYS A 242 -16.34 -5.31 -18.69
C CYS A 242 -17.21 -4.13 -19.18
N TYR A 243 -16.74 -2.89 -18.95
CA TYR A 243 -17.40 -1.64 -19.36
C TYR A 243 -18.84 -1.53 -18.84
N PHE A 244 -19.04 -1.67 -17.52
CA PHE A 244 -20.35 -1.53 -16.87
C PHE A 244 -21.44 -2.48 -17.40
N SER A 245 -21.04 -3.58 -18.04
CA SER A 245 -21.95 -4.62 -18.51
C SER A 245 -22.27 -5.62 -17.40
N GLY A 246 -23.15 -6.59 -17.67
CA GLY A 246 -23.37 -7.75 -16.80
C GLY A 246 -22.12 -8.61 -16.56
N GLY A 247 -21.03 -8.40 -17.31
CA GLY A 247 -19.75 -9.06 -17.08
C GLY A 247 -18.95 -8.49 -15.91
N ASP A 248 -19.29 -7.31 -15.41
CA ASP A 248 -18.59 -6.66 -14.30
C ASP A 248 -18.79 -7.44 -13.01
N VAL A 249 -17.70 -7.84 -12.36
CA VAL A 249 -17.75 -8.54 -11.05
C VAL A 249 -16.50 -8.21 -10.25
N GLY A 250 -16.63 -8.14 -8.92
CA GLY A 250 -15.53 -7.90 -7.98
C GLY A 250 -15.48 -9.03 -6.96
N GLY A 251 -14.26 -9.39 -6.56
CA GLY A 251 -13.96 -10.40 -5.56
C GLY A 251 -13.71 -9.83 -4.16
N SER A 252 -13.34 -10.71 -3.25
CA SER A 252 -12.93 -10.35 -1.89
C SER A 252 -11.45 -9.93 -1.81
N ARG A 253 -11.01 -9.43 -0.65
CA ARG A 253 -9.62 -9.02 -0.44
C ARG A 253 -8.70 -10.25 -0.43
N LEU A 254 -7.63 -10.18 -1.21
CA LEU A 254 -6.61 -11.21 -1.37
C LEU A 254 -5.32 -10.86 -0.63
N PRO A 255 -4.60 -11.85 -0.10
CA PRO A 255 -3.22 -11.66 0.32
C PRO A 255 -2.33 -11.41 -0.91
N LEU A 256 -1.29 -10.60 -0.72
CA LEU A 256 -0.26 -10.36 -1.73
C LEU A 256 0.97 -11.22 -1.44
N GLY A 257 1.70 -11.60 -2.48
CA GLY A 257 2.96 -12.34 -2.39
C GLY A 257 2.86 -13.85 -2.63
N ASP A 258 1.65 -14.41 -2.64
CA ASP A 258 1.41 -15.85 -2.89
C ASP A 258 0.88 -16.09 -4.32
N TRP A 259 1.13 -17.28 -4.86
CA TRP A 259 0.51 -17.71 -6.12
C TRP A 259 -1.00 -17.88 -5.94
N THR A 260 -1.76 -17.20 -6.79
CA THR A 260 -3.22 -17.22 -6.77
C THR A 260 -3.74 -17.61 -8.14
N HIS A 261 -4.62 -18.62 -8.18
CA HIS A 261 -5.31 -19.02 -9.40
C HIS A 261 -6.63 -18.26 -9.51
N VAL A 262 -6.86 -17.59 -10.65
CA VAL A 262 -8.09 -16.88 -10.91
C VAL A 262 -8.72 -17.38 -12.19
N VAL A 263 -10.01 -17.69 -12.11
CA VAL A 263 -10.84 -17.98 -13.29
C VAL A 263 -12.04 -17.05 -13.28
N HIS A 264 -12.23 -16.31 -14.36
CA HIS A 264 -13.47 -15.60 -14.66
C HIS A 264 -14.30 -16.42 -15.62
N THR A 265 -15.59 -16.58 -15.34
CA THR A 265 -16.55 -17.20 -16.26
C THR A 265 -17.72 -16.26 -16.52
N TYR A 266 -18.23 -16.29 -17.74
CA TYR A 266 -19.42 -15.55 -18.13
C TYR A 266 -20.37 -16.43 -18.93
N ARG A 267 -21.66 -16.47 -18.55
CA ARG A 267 -22.71 -17.21 -19.26
C ARG A 267 -24.06 -16.51 -19.07
N GLN A 268 -24.71 -16.13 -20.16
CA GLN A 268 -26.08 -15.58 -20.13
C GLN A 268 -26.28 -14.39 -19.16
N GLY A 269 -25.26 -13.53 -18.98
CA GLY A 269 -25.31 -12.39 -18.07
C GLY A 269 -24.92 -12.70 -16.62
N GLU A 270 -24.62 -13.96 -16.30
CA GLU A 270 -23.99 -14.36 -15.04
C GLU A 270 -22.48 -14.30 -15.19
N SER A 271 -21.81 -13.58 -14.29
CA SER A 271 -20.35 -13.44 -14.21
C SER A 271 -19.86 -13.95 -12.86
N VAL A 272 -18.88 -14.86 -12.85
CA VAL A 272 -18.33 -15.45 -11.62
C VAL A 272 -16.80 -15.35 -11.64
N ILE A 273 -16.23 -14.89 -10.54
CA ILE A 273 -14.80 -15.01 -10.23
C ILE A 273 -14.64 -16.23 -9.32
N TYR A 274 -13.72 -17.10 -9.69
CA TYR A 274 -13.20 -18.15 -8.83
C TYR A 274 -11.78 -17.80 -8.43
N VAL A 275 -11.47 -17.94 -7.14
CA VAL A 275 -10.13 -17.83 -6.59
C VAL A 275 -9.76 -19.18 -5.99
N ASN A 276 -8.62 -19.74 -6.41
CA ASN A 276 -8.11 -21.02 -5.91
C ASN A 276 -9.16 -22.14 -5.97
N GLY A 277 -9.92 -22.20 -7.07
CA GLY A 277 -10.93 -23.23 -7.32
C GLY A 277 -12.28 -23.02 -6.62
N GLN A 278 -12.44 -21.94 -5.83
CA GLN A 278 -13.68 -21.63 -5.10
C GLN A 278 -14.32 -20.34 -5.64
N PRO A 279 -15.66 -20.23 -5.66
CA PRO A 279 -16.33 -18.98 -6.04
C PRO A 279 -16.01 -17.88 -5.01
N ASP A 280 -15.66 -16.69 -5.49
CA ASP A 280 -15.25 -15.54 -4.67
C ASP A 280 -16.14 -14.31 -4.91
N GLY A 281 -16.49 -14.03 -6.18
CA GLY A 281 -17.35 -12.92 -6.55
C GLY A 281 -18.37 -13.33 -7.60
N THR A 282 -19.62 -12.92 -7.43
CA THR A 282 -20.70 -13.22 -8.39
C THR A 282 -21.47 -11.96 -8.74
N ASN A 283 -21.69 -11.74 -10.04
CA ASN A 283 -22.71 -10.83 -10.53
C ASN A 283 -23.75 -11.61 -11.33
N ALA A 284 -24.95 -11.71 -10.77
CA ALA A 284 -26.12 -12.34 -11.40
C ALA A 284 -27.21 -11.32 -11.77
N THR A 285 -26.95 -10.01 -11.61
CA THR A 285 -27.94 -8.98 -11.93
C THR A 285 -28.05 -8.75 -13.43
N LYS A 286 -29.27 -8.48 -13.92
CA LYS A 286 -29.54 -8.16 -15.33
C LYS A 286 -29.02 -6.75 -15.67
N GLY A 287 -27.71 -6.62 -15.87
CA GLY A 287 -27.09 -5.47 -16.49
C GLY A 287 -27.20 -5.52 -18.03
N SER A 288 -26.75 -4.47 -18.70
CA SER A 288 -26.63 -4.49 -20.16
C SER A 288 -25.68 -5.63 -20.58
N PRO A 289 -26.01 -6.47 -21.57
CA PRO A 289 -25.21 -7.66 -21.90
C PRO A 289 -23.81 -7.28 -22.38
N LEU A 290 -22.84 -8.19 -22.25
CA LEU A 290 -21.59 -8.03 -23.00
C LEU A 290 -21.89 -7.91 -24.51
N ASN A 291 -21.11 -7.09 -25.19
CA ASN A 291 -21.21 -6.84 -26.64
C ASN A 291 -19.81 -6.85 -27.27
N ILE A 292 -19.07 -7.93 -27.01
CA ILE A 292 -17.69 -8.07 -27.48
C ILE A 292 -17.67 -8.09 -29.01
N ARG A 293 -16.85 -7.24 -29.62
CA ARG A 293 -16.73 -7.15 -31.08
C ARG A 293 -15.64 -8.06 -31.62
N THR A 294 -15.83 -8.53 -32.85
CA THR A 294 -14.80 -9.18 -33.66
C THR A 294 -14.29 -8.22 -34.75
N PRO A 295 -12.99 -8.23 -35.08
CA PRO A 295 -11.94 -9.00 -34.40
C PRO A 295 -11.65 -8.46 -32.99
N ALA A 296 -11.31 -9.37 -32.08
CA ALA A 296 -10.86 -9.05 -30.73
C ALA A 296 -9.34 -8.80 -30.68
N ARG A 297 -8.87 -8.42 -29.50
CA ARG A 297 -7.46 -8.11 -29.20
C ARG A 297 -7.07 -8.70 -27.85
N LEU A 298 -5.79 -8.91 -27.57
CA LEU A 298 -5.32 -9.48 -26.30
C LEU A 298 -3.98 -8.89 -25.83
N TRP A 299 -3.90 -8.62 -24.52
CA TRP A 299 -2.67 -8.29 -23.80
C TRP A 299 -2.59 -9.03 -22.45
N LEU A 300 -1.38 -9.40 -22.06
CA LEU A 300 -1.04 -9.94 -20.74
C LEU A 300 -0.13 -8.95 -20.00
N GLY A 301 -0.37 -8.75 -18.71
CA GLY A 301 0.36 -7.79 -17.87
C GLY A 301 0.05 -6.31 -18.16
N GLY A 302 -1.02 -6.04 -18.91
CA GLY A 302 -1.39 -4.69 -19.34
C GLY A 302 -2.60 -4.66 -20.26
N TRP A 303 -2.90 -3.47 -20.79
CA TRP A 303 -3.99 -3.25 -21.75
C TRP A 303 -3.58 -2.18 -22.78
N TYR A 304 -3.78 -2.44 -24.08
CA TYR A 304 -3.40 -1.53 -25.17
C TYR A 304 -1.95 -1.00 -25.06
N ASN A 305 -0.99 -1.90 -24.84
CA ASN A 305 0.44 -1.62 -24.63
C ASN A 305 0.78 -0.75 -23.40
N ASN A 306 -0.20 -0.46 -22.53
CA ASN A 306 0.07 0.09 -21.21
C ASN A 306 0.25 -1.07 -20.21
N TYR A 307 1.51 -1.48 -20.03
CA TYR A 307 1.89 -2.58 -19.14
C TYR A 307 2.15 -2.07 -17.72
N ASN A 308 1.21 -2.35 -16.82
CA ASN A 308 1.22 -1.88 -15.43
C ASN A 308 1.39 -3.01 -14.41
N PHE A 309 1.42 -4.28 -14.84
CA PHE A 309 1.63 -5.40 -13.94
C PHE A 309 3.10 -5.53 -13.54
N VAL A 310 3.32 -5.71 -12.24
CA VAL A 310 4.63 -6.01 -11.64
C VAL A 310 4.48 -7.29 -10.83
N GLY A 311 5.14 -8.38 -11.24
CA GLY A 311 4.99 -9.70 -10.61
C GLY A 311 5.22 -10.84 -11.58
N GLU A 312 4.67 -12.01 -11.27
CA GLU A 312 4.76 -13.20 -12.11
C GLU A 312 3.37 -13.61 -12.62
N LEU A 313 3.27 -13.98 -13.90
CA LEU A 313 2.10 -14.64 -14.49
C LEU A 313 2.50 -16.02 -15.01
N ASP A 314 1.58 -16.96 -14.89
CA ASP A 314 1.70 -18.33 -15.39
C ASP A 314 0.33 -18.84 -15.88
N GLU A 315 0.33 -19.83 -16.77
CA GLU A 315 -0.87 -20.55 -17.22
C GLU A 315 -2.06 -19.67 -17.63
N VAL A 316 -1.84 -18.72 -18.55
CA VAL A 316 -2.94 -17.88 -19.05
C VAL A 316 -3.76 -18.63 -20.09
N ARG A 317 -5.08 -18.69 -19.95
CA ARG A 317 -5.95 -19.34 -20.97
C ARG A 317 -7.23 -18.56 -21.25
N ILE A 318 -7.66 -18.63 -22.51
CA ILE A 318 -8.95 -18.11 -23.00
C ILE A 318 -9.76 -19.26 -23.58
N SER A 319 -11.01 -19.41 -23.14
CA SER A 319 -11.90 -20.49 -23.56
C SER A 319 -13.23 -19.98 -24.12
N SER A 320 -13.79 -20.67 -25.11
CA SER A 320 -15.11 -20.41 -25.74
C SER A 320 -16.30 -20.92 -24.93
N VAL A 321 -16.04 -21.45 -23.73
CA VAL A 321 -17.05 -22.01 -22.83
C VAL A 321 -16.92 -21.38 -21.45
N ALA A 322 -18.04 -21.23 -20.75
CA ALA A 322 -18.02 -20.94 -19.32
C ALA A 322 -17.69 -22.23 -18.57
N ARG A 323 -16.48 -22.33 -18.00
CA ARG A 323 -16.03 -23.51 -17.27
C ARG A 323 -16.94 -23.72 -16.05
N PRO A 324 -17.50 -24.91 -15.84
CA PRO A 324 -18.34 -25.16 -14.69
C PRO A 324 -17.49 -25.26 -13.41
N ALA A 325 -18.13 -25.12 -12.24
CA ALA A 325 -17.42 -25.05 -10.96
C ALA A 325 -16.56 -26.30 -10.68
N GLU A 326 -17.03 -27.49 -11.05
CA GLU A 326 -16.27 -28.74 -10.94
C GLU A 326 -15.03 -28.78 -11.83
N TRP A 327 -15.06 -28.15 -13.02
CA TRP A 327 -13.87 -28.01 -13.87
C TRP A 327 -12.85 -27.11 -13.20
N VAL A 328 -13.28 -25.93 -12.74
CA VAL A 328 -12.39 -24.92 -12.13
C VAL A 328 -11.77 -25.46 -10.85
N ARG A 329 -12.54 -26.18 -10.03
CA ARG A 329 -12.03 -26.89 -8.86
C ARG A 329 -11.02 -27.97 -9.23
N LEU A 330 -11.35 -28.84 -10.19
CA LEU A 330 -10.45 -29.91 -10.62
C LEU A 330 -9.13 -29.36 -11.16
N GLN A 331 -9.20 -28.28 -11.94
CA GLN A 331 -8.05 -27.57 -12.49
C GLN A 331 -7.14 -27.04 -11.39
N PHE A 332 -7.69 -26.30 -10.41
CA PHE A 332 -6.90 -25.84 -9.27
C PHE A 332 -6.28 -27.01 -8.49
N GLU A 333 -7.08 -28.04 -8.16
CA GLU A 333 -6.61 -29.21 -7.41
C GLU A 333 -5.53 -30.00 -8.16
N ASN A 334 -5.52 -29.99 -9.49
CA ASN A 334 -4.49 -30.63 -10.32
C ASN A 334 -3.21 -29.79 -10.42
N GLN A 335 -3.36 -28.47 -10.56
CA GLN A 335 -2.27 -27.55 -10.86
C GLN A 335 -1.54 -27.08 -9.60
N LYS A 336 -2.20 -27.01 -8.45
CA LYS A 336 -1.56 -26.55 -7.22
C LYS A 336 -0.36 -27.43 -6.83
N PRO A 337 0.65 -26.87 -6.16
CA PRO A 337 1.68 -27.66 -5.49
C PRO A 337 1.04 -28.66 -4.52
N LEU A 338 1.69 -29.81 -4.32
CA LEU A 338 1.21 -30.85 -3.40
C LEU A 338 -0.20 -31.39 -3.75
N GLN A 339 -0.54 -31.42 -5.03
CA GLN A 339 -1.79 -31.98 -5.55
C GLN A 339 -2.00 -33.45 -5.13
N THR A 340 -3.26 -33.81 -4.85
CA THR A 340 -3.65 -35.17 -4.48
C THR A 340 -4.41 -35.93 -5.58
N LEU A 341 -4.68 -35.29 -6.72
CA LEU A 341 -5.45 -35.83 -7.84
C LEU A 341 -4.75 -36.97 -8.58
N VAL A 342 -3.48 -36.81 -8.96
CA VAL A 342 -2.73 -37.80 -9.75
C VAL A 342 -1.68 -38.44 -8.85
N GLY A 343 -1.63 -39.77 -8.80
CA GLY A 343 -0.60 -40.48 -8.04
C GLY A 343 0.64 -40.88 -8.86
N PRO A 344 1.66 -41.47 -8.21
CA PRO A 344 2.87 -41.92 -8.88
C PRO A 344 2.58 -43.16 -9.74
N LEU A 345 3.57 -43.63 -10.50
CA LEU A 345 3.49 -44.97 -11.08
C LEU A 345 3.34 -46.00 -9.95
N VAL A 346 2.29 -46.82 -10.04
CA VAL A 346 1.98 -47.83 -9.03
C VAL A 346 3.15 -48.82 -8.94
N GLN A 347 3.86 -48.79 -7.81
CA GLN A 347 5.00 -49.68 -7.55
C GLN A 347 4.50 -51.11 -7.34
N PRO A 348 5.24 -52.14 -7.81
CA PRO A 348 4.88 -53.53 -7.55
C PRO A 348 5.01 -53.88 -6.05
N GLY A 349 4.32 -54.95 -5.63
CA GLY A 349 4.35 -55.46 -4.25
C GLY A 349 3.16 -55.02 -3.40
N ASN A 350 3.21 -55.33 -2.10
CA ASN A 350 2.13 -55.07 -1.14
C ASN A 350 2.65 -54.49 0.21
N ALA A 351 3.94 -54.16 0.30
CA ALA A 351 4.55 -53.66 1.52
C ALA A 351 3.98 -52.29 1.88
N PHE A 352 3.60 -52.10 3.14
CA PHE A 352 3.16 -50.81 3.69
C PHE A 352 3.81 -50.57 5.06
N SER A 353 4.82 -49.71 5.11
CA SER A 353 5.62 -49.46 6.32
C SER A 353 6.21 -48.05 6.34
N VAL A 354 6.61 -47.60 7.52
CA VAL A 354 7.42 -46.40 7.75
C VAL A 354 8.68 -46.78 8.52
N SER A 355 9.76 -46.03 8.32
CA SER A 355 11.08 -46.27 8.95
C SER A 355 11.07 -46.19 10.48
N ALA A 356 10.15 -45.44 11.08
CA ALA A 356 9.99 -45.32 12.52
C ALA A 356 8.53 -44.98 12.87
N GLU A 357 8.05 -45.42 14.03
CA GLU A 357 6.71 -45.08 14.55
C GLU A 357 6.74 -43.92 15.56
N LYS A 358 7.94 -43.56 16.04
CA LYS A 358 8.17 -42.41 16.92
C LYS A 358 9.55 -41.80 16.67
N ALA A 359 9.67 -40.50 16.90
CA ALA A 359 10.94 -39.78 16.85
C ALA A 359 10.97 -38.65 17.88
N VAL A 360 12.17 -38.34 18.36
CA VAL A 360 12.45 -37.11 19.11
C VAL A 360 13.37 -36.28 18.24
N VAL A 361 12.96 -35.05 17.93
CA VAL A 361 13.72 -34.13 17.09
C VAL A 361 13.97 -32.87 17.90
N GLU A 362 15.25 -32.52 18.08
CA GLU A 362 15.59 -31.25 18.73
C GLU A 362 15.11 -30.07 17.88
N GLU A 363 14.63 -29.02 18.53
CA GLU A 363 14.26 -27.76 17.89
C GLU A 363 15.36 -27.27 16.93
N GLY A 364 14.96 -26.75 15.77
CA GLY A 364 15.87 -26.28 14.73
C GLY A 364 16.65 -27.38 13.99
N LYS A 365 16.47 -28.67 14.35
CA LYS A 365 17.00 -29.81 13.60
C LYS A 365 15.95 -30.42 12.68
N SER A 366 16.38 -31.41 11.91
CA SER A 366 15.52 -32.18 11.03
C SER A 366 15.72 -33.68 11.23
N ALA A 367 14.68 -34.45 10.98
CA ALA A 367 14.72 -35.91 10.92
C ALA A 367 14.13 -36.39 9.59
N GLU A 368 14.72 -37.43 9.03
CA GLU A 368 14.28 -38.01 7.76
C GLU A 368 13.49 -39.29 8.01
N PHE A 369 12.36 -39.41 7.34
CA PHE A 369 11.49 -40.57 7.40
C PHE A 369 11.31 -41.14 5.99
N THR A 370 11.50 -42.45 5.87
CA THR A 370 11.18 -43.19 4.65
C THR A 370 9.95 -44.07 4.84
N ALA A 371 9.27 -44.41 3.75
CA ALA A 371 8.10 -45.26 3.71
C ALA A 371 8.12 -46.22 2.52
N GLN A 372 7.40 -47.34 2.63
CA GLN A 372 7.11 -48.28 1.56
C GLN A 372 5.60 -48.36 1.35
N ALA A 373 5.14 -48.39 0.10
CA ALA A 373 3.72 -48.54 -0.25
C ALA A 373 3.54 -49.24 -1.61
N GLY A 374 4.03 -50.48 -1.72
CA GLY A 374 3.86 -51.27 -2.94
C GLY A 374 2.37 -51.51 -3.22
N GLY A 375 1.91 -51.20 -4.43
CA GLY A 375 0.51 -51.27 -4.86
C GLY A 375 -0.32 -50.01 -4.59
N ALA A 376 0.26 -48.97 -3.98
CA ALA A 376 -0.45 -47.73 -3.73
C ALA A 376 -0.68 -46.93 -5.03
N GLN A 377 -1.91 -46.46 -5.19
CA GLN A 377 -2.36 -45.60 -6.28
C GLN A 377 -2.03 -44.12 -6.03
N LYS A 378 -1.90 -43.71 -4.77
CA LYS A 378 -1.48 -42.36 -4.35
C LYS A 378 -0.80 -42.45 -3.00
N VAL A 379 0.24 -41.66 -2.78
CA VAL A 379 0.91 -41.55 -1.47
C VAL A 379 1.14 -40.09 -1.12
N PHE A 380 1.01 -39.75 0.15
CA PHE A 380 1.34 -38.42 0.66
C PHE A 380 1.60 -38.43 2.16
N TRP A 381 2.38 -37.44 2.58
CA TRP A 381 2.69 -37.17 3.98
C TRP A 381 1.81 -36.03 4.46
N LEU A 382 1.12 -36.26 5.59
CA LEU A 382 0.38 -35.24 6.31
C LEU A 382 1.10 -34.91 7.60
N LEU A 383 1.31 -33.63 7.88
CA LEU A 383 1.79 -33.16 9.16
C LEU A 383 0.62 -32.64 9.97
N LYS A 384 0.38 -33.27 11.13
CA LYS A 384 -0.57 -32.81 12.12
C LYS A 384 0.20 -32.10 13.23
N ARG A 385 0.02 -30.79 13.36
CA ARG A 385 0.72 -29.95 14.33
C ARG A 385 -0.13 -28.74 14.67
N ASP A 386 -0.18 -28.36 15.96
CA ASP A 386 -0.90 -27.17 16.44
C ASP A 386 -2.40 -27.11 16.03
N GLY A 387 -3.06 -28.28 16.02
CA GLY A 387 -4.47 -28.41 15.64
C GLY A 387 -4.75 -28.28 14.15
N ARG A 388 -3.70 -28.21 13.31
CA ARG A 388 -3.79 -28.19 11.85
C ARG A 388 -3.27 -29.48 11.25
N GLU A 389 -3.85 -29.86 10.12
CA GLU A 389 -3.39 -30.97 9.29
C GLU A 389 -3.06 -30.42 7.91
N GLU A 390 -1.81 -30.61 7.48
CA GLU A 390 -1.31 -30.09 6.21
C GLU A 390 -0.65 -31.20 5.41
N VAL A 391 -0.93 -31.25 4.11
CA VAL A 391 -0.17 -32.10 3.18
C VAL A 391 1.19 -31.45 2.98
N VAL A 392 2.27 -32.16 3.30
CA VAL A 392 3.64 -31.63 3.27
C VAL A 392 4.51 -32.23 2.16
N ALA A 393 4.11 -33.38 1.63
CA ALA A 393 4.72 -33.98 0.46
C ALA A 393 3.74 -34.95 -0.21
N VAL A 394 3.72 -34.97 -1.54
CA VAL A 394 2.92 -35.91 -2.34
C VAL A 394 3.83 -36.71 -3.26
N ASP A 395 3.51 -37.98 -3.46
CA ASP A 395 4.25 -38.86 -4.38
C ASP A 395 5.73 -39.01 -3.99
N ARG A 396 6.03 -38.84 -2.69
CA ARG A 396 7.35 -39.01 -2.09
C ARG A 396 7.35 -40.18 -1.12
N PHE A 397 8.32 -41.07 -1.25
CA PHE A 397 8.56 -42.16 -0.29
C PHE A 397 9.53 -41.77 0.83
N LYS A 398 9.99 -40.52 0.81
CA LYS A 398 10.89 -39.95 1.79
C LYS A 398 10.45 -38.52 2.12
N PHE A 399 10.45 -38.18 3.39
CA PHE A 399 10.13 -36.83 3.87
C PHE A 399 11.10 -36.43 4.98
N THR A 400 11.66 -35.23 4.86
CA THR A 400 12.50 -34.63 5.89
C THR A 400 11.67 -33.66 6.71
N PHE A 401 11.32 -34.07 7.93
CA PHE A 401 10.64 -33.21 8.89
C PHE A 401 11.64 -32.23 9.48
N ALA A 402 11.44 -30.94 9.24
CA ALA A 402 12.14 -29.88 9.94
C ALA A 402 11.34 -29.47 11.19
N ALA A 403 11.93 -29.57 12.37
CA ALA A 403 11.25 -29.25 13.63
C ALA A 403 10.85 -27.77 13.71
N GLY A 404 11.61 -26.88 13.06
CA GLY A 404 11.44 -25.44 13.20
C GLY A 404 11.65 -25.00 14.65
N ARG A 405 11.14 -23.81 14.99
CA ARG A 405 11.11 -23.29 16.36
C ARG A 405 9.82 -23.71 17.08
N VAL A 406 9.88 -23.91 18.39
CA VAL A 406 8.73 -24.24 19.26
C VAL A 406 8.82 -23.46 20.57
N THR A 407 7.69 -23.33 21.27
CA THR A 407 7.67 -22.82 22.65
C THR A 407 7.14 -23.93 23.55
N GLY A 408 7.99 -24.44 24.43
CA GLY A 408 7.77 -25.72 25.10
C GLY A 408 7.98 -26.94 24.19
N ASP A 409 8.16 -28.11 24.80
CA ASP A 409 8.10 -29.38 24.07
C ASP A 409 6.78 -29.48 23.31
N ALA A 410 6.87 -29.68 22.00
CA ALA A 410 5.71 -29.79 21.14
C ALA A 410 5.58 -31.19 20.59
N THR A 411 4.35 -31.61 20.32
CA THR A 411 4.08 -32.87 19.64
C THR A 411 3.59 -32.59 18.24
N ALA A 412 4.09 -33.35 17.28
CA ALA A 412 3.54 -33.42 15.94
C ALA A 412 3.30 -34.89 15.57
N THR A 413 2.36 -35.13 14.67
CA THR A 413 2.17 -36.44 14.07
C THR A 413 2.42 -36.31 12.58
N LEU A 414 3.47 -36.97 12.10
CA LEU A 414 3.68 -37.14 10.67
C LEU A 414 2.96 -38.43 10.26
N GLN A 415 1.89 -38.30 9.50
CA GLN A 415 1.13 -39.42 8.97
C GLN A 415 1.55 -39.70 7.53
N PHE A 416 2.00 -40.93 7.26
CA PHE A 416 2.10 -41.43 5.89
C PHE A 416 0.77 -42.05 5.49
N LYS A 417 0.14 -41.51 4.45
CA LYS A 417 -1.14 -41.96 3.91
C LYS A 417 -0.94 -42.52 2.51
N ALA A 418 -1.46 -43.72 2.27
CA ALA A 418 -1.42 -44.37 0.98
C ALA A 418 -2.82 -44.87 0.59
N VAL A 419 -3.23 -44.52 -0.62
CA VAL A 419 -4.51 -44.94 -1.21
C VAL A 419 -4.24 -46.17 -2.06
N PHE A 420 -4.87 -47.29 -1.73
CA PHE A 420 -4.82 -48.56 -2.46
C PHE A 420 -6.16 -48.83 -3.13
N ALA A 421 -6.19 -49.78 -4.06
CA ALA A 421 -7.42 -50.15 -4.76
C ALA A 421 -8.55 -50.60 -3.81
N ASP A 422 -8.21 -51.27 -2.71
CA ASP A 422 -9.12 -51.83 -1.70
C ASP A 422 -9.43 -50.89 -0.53
N GLY A 423 -8.74 -49.76 -0.41
CA GLY A 423 -8.97 -48.81 0.68
C GLY A 423 -7.79 -47.87 0.92
N VAL A 424 -7.87 -47.10 1.99
CA VAL A 424 -6.80 -46.18 2.42
C VAL A 424 -6.10 -46.79 3.63
N LYS A 425 -4.76 -46.77 3.63
CA LYS A 425 -3.95 -47.16 4.79
C LYS A 425 -3.14 -45.97 5.27
N THR A 426 -2.98 -45.86 6.58
CA THR A 426 -2.23 -44.80 7.24
C THR A 426 -1.25 -45.39 8.26
N LYS A 427 -0.11 -44.73 8.42
CA LYS A 427 0.86 -44.99 9.49
C LYS A 427 1.26 -43.66 10.10
N ASP A 428 1.07 -43.55 11.40
CA ASP A 428 1.41 -42.35 12.16
C ASP A 428 2.80 -42.49 12.77
N ILE A 429 3.58 -41.42 12.67
CA ILE A 429 4.87 -41.25 13.32
C ILE A 429 4.68 -40.17 14.38
N ALA A 430 4.73 -40.58 15.66
CA ALA A 430 4.64 -39.65 16.77
C ALA A 430 5.98 -38.91 16.93
N ILE A 431 6.00 -37.62 16.65
CA ILE A 431 7.18 -36.77 16.74
C ILE A 431 7.07 -35.90 17.98
N THR A 432 8.06 -36.00 18.87
CA THR A 432 8.28 -35.02 19.93
C THR A 432 9.34 -34.04 19.48
N VAL A 433 8.99 -32.77 19.36
CA VAL A 433 9.94 -31.69 19.18
C VAL A 433 10.36 -31.19 20.56
N LYS A 434 11.64 -31.34 20.90
CA LYS A 434 12.18 -30.85 22.17
C LYS A 434 12.56 -29.40 22.03
N GLU A 435 11.98 -28.53 22.87
CA GLU A 435 12.43 -27.14 22.95
C GLU A 435 13.86 -27.14 23.52
N ALA A 436 14.77 -26.54 22.78
CA ALA A 436 16.18 -26.46 23.17
C ALA A 436 16.70 -25.02 23.16
N ILE A 437 15.95 -24.11 22.53
CA ILE A 437 16.28 -22.71 22.34
C ILE A 437 15.29 -21.87 23.15
N PRO A 438 15.71 -21.24 24.26
CA PRO A 438 14.81 -20.41 25.04
C PRO A 438 14.38 -19.17 24.25
N GLU A 439 13.13 -18.73 24.43
CA GLU A 439 12.65 -17.46 23.85
C GLU A 439 13.28 -16.24 24.55
N PRO A 440 13.32 -15.06 23.89
CA PRO A 440 13.94 -13.88 24.49
C PRO A 440 13.26 -13.48 25.80
N VAL A 441 13.99 -13.53 26.91
CA VAL A 441 13.55 -13.01 28.20
C VAL A 441 14.23 -11.67 28.41
N PHE A 442 13.45 -10.60 28.40
CA PHE A 442 14.00 -9.26 28.51
C PHE A 442 13.10 -8.32 29.32
N THR A 443 13.70 -7.25 29.80
CA THR A 443 13.02 -6.10 30.37
C THR A 443 13.34 -4.85 29.54
N LEU A 444 12.52 -3.82 29.67
CA LEU A 444 12.81 -2.51 29.08
C LEU A 444 13.42 -1.59 30.13
N LYS A 445 14.64 -1.12 29.87
CA LYS A 445 15.26 -0.05 30.65
C LYS A 445 14.89 1.28 30.03
N ALA A 446 14.13 2.08 30.77
CA ALA A 446 13.73 3.44 30.41
C ALA A 446 13.69 4.32 31.66
N PRO A 447 13.84 5.65 31.53
CA PRO A 447 13.57 6.56 32.65
C PRO A 447 12.06 6.57 32.98
N ALA A 448 11.72 6.76 34.24
CA ALA A 448 10.31 6.85 34.67
C ALA A 448 9.63 8.14 34.19
N ALA A 449 10.41 9.20 33.99
CA ALA A 449 9.94 10.50 33.52
C ALA A 449 10.87 11.08 32.45
N TRP A 450 10.31 11.90 31.57
CA TRP A 450 11.03 12.54 30.48
C TRP A 450 10.52 13.96 30.23
N ASP A 451 11.43 14.90 29.97
CA ASP A 451 11.10 16.30 29.62
C ASP A 451 10.58 16.46 28.17
N GLY A 452 10.59 15.39 27.38
CA GLY A 452 10.16 15.41 25.99
C GLY A 452 11.14 16.11 25.02
N ARG A 453 12.35 16.49 25.45
CA ARG A 453 13.34 17.26 24.68
C ARG A 453 14.73 16.65 24.68
N ALA A 454 15.21 16.19 25.82
CA ALA A 454 16.50 15.50 25.90
C ALA A 454 16.37 14.14 25.19
N THR A 455 17.33 13.76 24.36
CA THR A 455 17.32 12.40 23.79
C THR A 455 17.44 11.38 24.91
N ILE A 456 16.51 10.42 24.96
CA ILE A 456 16.55 9.29 25.87
C ILE A 456 16.55 7.96 25.12
N GLU A 457 17.09 6.94 25.77
CA GLU A 457 17.14 5.58 25.25
C GLU A 457 16.14 4.70 26.00
N VAL A 458 15.38 3.89 25.25
CA VAL A 458 14.66 2.73 25.76
C VAL A 458 15.35 1.48 25.23
N ALA A 459 16.03 0.74 26.11
CA ALA A 459 16.86 -0.40 25.71
C ALA A 459 16.24 -1.71 26.18
N ALA A 460 16.23 -2.72 25.31
CA ALA A 460 15.88 -4.09 25.68
C ALA A 460 17.06 -4.76 26.39
N GLN A 461 16.87 -5.16 27.66
CA GLN A 461 17.87 -5.89 28.44
C GLN A 461 17.56 -7.38 28.39
N VAL A 462 18.16 -8.09 27.42
CA VAL A 462 17.91 -9.51 27.18
C VAL A 462 18.74 -10.36 28.14
N ALA A 463 18.11 -10.87 29.19
CA ALA A 463 18.76 -11.59 30.28
C ALA A 463 19.37 -12.94 29.84
N ASN A 464 18.77 -13.61 28.86
CA ASN A 464 19.18 -14.95 28.39
C ASN A 464 19.89 -14.96 27.03
N LEU A 465 20.46 -13.83 26.58
CA LEU A 465 21.11 -13.74 25.26
C LEU A 465 22.24 -14.77 25.07
N ALA A 466 23.11 -14.94 26.07
CA ALA A 466 24.21 -15.90 25.99
C ALA A 466 23.73 -17.36 25.85
N ALA A 467 22.62 -17.71 26.50
CA ALA A 467 22.00 -19.03 26.39
C ALA A 467 21.44 -19.27 24.97
N MET A 468 20.81 -18.25 24.37
CA MET A 468 20.34 -18.33 22.98
C MET A 468 21.51 -18.40 21.98
N GLN A 469 22.57 -17.62 22.18
CA GLN A 469 23.78 -17.64 21.34
C GLN A 469 24.46 -19.02 21.34
N ALA A 470 24.57 -19.67 22.51
CA ALA A 470 25.13 -21.02 22.63
C ALA A 470 24.34 -22.08 21.84
N ARG A 471 23.10 -21.78 21.45
CA ARG A 471 22.21 -22.64 20.64
C ARG A 471 22.03 -22.14 19.21
N GLY A 472 22.78 -21.13 18.77
CA GLY A 472 22.72 -20.59 17.41
C GLY A 472 21.55 -19.65 17.14
N ALA A 473 20.88 -19.13 18.17
CA ALA A 473 19.72 -18.23 18.06
C ALA A 473 20.01 -16.83 18.66
N GLY A 474 21.24 -16.34 18.49
CA GLY A 474 21.67 -15.05 19.04
C GLY A 474 21.20 -13.82 18.26
N GLU A 475 20.72 -14.00 17.03
CA GLU A 475 20.20 -12.91 16.20
C GLU A 475 18.76 -12.57 16.62
N LEU A 476 18.55 -11.32 17.03
CA LEU A 476 17.27 -10.84 17.53
C LEU A 476 16.69 -9.79 16.58
N LYS A 477 15.40 -9.93 16.29
CA LYS A 477 14.59 -8.93 15.59
C LYS A 477 13.77 -8.15 16.60
N PHE A 478 13.79 -6.83 16.46
CA PHE A 478 13.07 -5.91 17.34
C PHE A 478 12.04 -5.12 16.54
N GLU A 479 10.81 -5.12 17.01
CA GLU A 479 9.75 -4.23 16.54
C GLU A 479 9.37 -3.27 17.68
N TRP A 480 9.34 -1.97 17.37
CA TRP A 480 9.11 -0.92 18.37
C TRP A 480 7.86 -0.10 18.04
N SER A 481 7.05 0.17 19.07
CA SER A 481 5.97 1.15 19.00
C SER A 481 6.01 2.09 20.21
N ALA A 482 5.50 3.30 20.01
CA ALA A 482 5.46 4.33 21.03
C ALA A 482 4.18 5.16 20.83
N GLY A 483 3.37 5.29 21.86
CA GLY A 483 2.10 6.03 21.82
C GLY A 483 1.43 6.15 23.18
N PRO A 484 0.33 6.89 23.30
CA PRO A 484 -0.41 7.55 22.21
C PRO A 484 0.21 8.89 21.76
N LEU A 485 1.20 9.44 22.46
CA LEU A 485 1.78 10.75 22.11
C LEU A 485 2.56 10.67 20.79
N ALA A 486 2.55 11.74 19.99
CA ALA A 486 3.43 11.85 18.85
C ALA A 486 4.88 12.04 19.34
N VAL A 487 5.80 11.24 18.80
CA VAL A 487 7.22 11.26 19.16
C VAL A 487 8.10 11.21 17.92
N ILE A 488 9.20 11.95 17.95
CA ILE A 488 10.32 11.78 17.03
C ILE A 488 11.21 10.68 17.61
N LYS A 489 11.46 9.63 16.83
CA LYS A 489 12.15 8.43 17.29
C LYS A 489 13.06 7.86 16.22
N GLU A 490 14.09 7.15 16.66
CA GLU A 490 15.02 6.41 15.80
C GLU A 490 15.18 4.99 16.35
N VAL A 491 15.07 3.99 15.46
CA VAL A 491 15.28 2.60 15.82
C VAL A 491 16.76 2.27 15.64
N ALA A 492 17.41 1.80 16.70
CA ALA A 492 18.78 1.30 16.66
C ALA A 492 18.82 -0.16 17.15
N PRO A 493 19.92 -0.90 16.91
CA PRO A 493 20.02 -2.29 17.34
C PRO A 493 19.73 -2.47 18.85
N GLY A 494 18.66 -3.21 19.16
CA GLY A 494 18.23 -3.51 20.54
C GLY A 494 17.63 -2.36 21.33
N LYS A 495 17.40 -1.19 20.72
CA LYS A 495 16.92 0.00 21.44
C LYS A 495 16.11 0.95 20.57
N LEU A 496 15.26 1.75 21.23
CA LEU A 496 14.56 2.88 20.63
C LEU A 496 15.10 4.17 21.23
N LEU A 497 15.59 5.07 20.38
CA LEU A 497 15.94 6.43 20.77
C LEU A 497 14.69 7.29 20.64
N LEU A 498 14.26 7.91 21.74
CA LEU A 498 13.22 8.94 21.73
C LEU A 498 13.90 10.30 21.73
N LEU A 499 13.77 11.01 20.62
CA LEU A 499 14.47 12.28 20.39
C LEU A 499 13.64 13.46 20.90
N ARG A 500 12.31 13.39 20.75
CA ARG A 500 11.39 14.45 21.17
C ARG A 500 9.96 13.93 21.32
N ALA A 501 9.25 14.39 22.35
CA ALA A 501 7.80 14.25 22.44
C ALA A 501 7.11 15.53 21.96
N GLN A 502 5.94 15.40 21.36
CA GLN A 502 5.14 16.54 20.91
C GLN A 502 3.91 16.78 21.79
N ASN A 503 3.72 15.99 22.85
CA ASN A 503 2.67 16.17 23.85
C ASN A 503 3.17 15.73 25.23
N SER A 504 2.47 16.16 26.29
CA SER A 504 2.66 15.69 27.67
C SER A 504 1.65 14.59 28.01
N GLY A 505 2.02 13.70 28.92
CA GLY A 505 1.17 12.59 29.36
C GLY A 505 1.91 11.26 29.42
N PRO A 506 1.19 10.15 29.64
CA PRO A 506 1.78 8.82 29.63
C PRO A 506 2.15 8.40 28.21
N LEU A 507 3.41 8.04 28.00
CA LEU A 507 3.91 7.42 26.77
C LEU A 507 4.21 5.95 27.05
N THR A 508 3.52 5.03 26.38
CA THR A 508 3.83 3.61 26.41
C THR A 508 4.77 3.28 25.26
N VAL A 509 5.94 2.75 25.58
CA VAL A 509 6.88 2.18 24.61
C VAL A 509 6.80 0.67 24.71
N THR A 510 6.53 0.03 23.57
CA THR A 510 6.42 -1.42 23.46
C THR A 510 7.53 -1.94 22.55
N ALA A 511 8.21 -2.98 22.99
CA ALA A 511 9.13 -3.76 22.17
C ALA A 511 8.59 -5.18 22.02
N THR A 512 8.60 -5.67 20.79
CA THR A 512 8.39 -7.09 20.47
C THR A 512 9.70 -7.65 19.96
N VAL A 513 10.24 -8.67 20.63
CA VAL A 513 11.53 -9.28 20.34
C VAL A 513 11.32 -10.72 19.91
N SER A 514 11.94 -11.11 18.80
CA SER A 514 11.94 -12.50 18.34
C SER A 514 13.34 -12.93 17.94
N ASN A 515 13.65 -14.21 18.15
CA ASN A 515 14.87 -14.86 17.67
C ASN A 515 14.54 -15.91 16.58
N GLY A 516 13.38 -15.79 15.93
CA GLY A 516 12.80 -16.78 15.03
C GLY A 516 11.78 -17.74 15.68
N GLY A 517 11.67 -17.75 17.01
CA GLY A 517 10.60 -18.43 17.76
C GLY A 517 9.42 -17.52 18.06
N LYS A 518 8.66 -17.84 19.11
CA LYS A 518 7.51 -17.04 19.54
C LYS A 518 7.99 -15.66 20.02
N PRO A 519 7.50 -14.55 19.43
CA PRO A 519 7.90 -13.22 19.87
C PRO A 519 7.47 -12.97 21.32
N THR A 520 8.34 -12.32 22.08
CA THR A 520 8.04 -11.83 23.42
C THR A 520 7.85 -10.33 23.38
N THR A 521 6.80 -9.83 24.04
CA THR A 521 6.46 -8.41 24.07
C THR A 521 6.56 -7.86 25.47
N GLN A 522 7.21 -6.71 25.63
CA GLN A 522 7.26 -5.97 26.88
C GLN A 522 6.91 -4.51 26.62
N SER A 523 6.36 -3.85 27.63
CA SER A 523 6.04 -2.43 27.57
C SER A 523 6.50 -1.70 28.82
N VAL A 524 6.87 -0.43 28.66
CA VAL A 524 7.19 0.48 29.75
C VAL A 524 6.47 1.81 29.52
N THR A 525 5.98 2.42 30.59
CA THR A 525 5.32 3.73 30.54
C THR A 525 6.27 4.80 31.08
N ILE A 526 6.44 5.87 30.30
CA ILE A 526 7.25 7.03 30.62
C ILE A 526 6.29 8.20 30.85
N ALA A 527 6.40 8.89 31.98
CA ALA A 527 5.67 10.12 32.24
C ALA A 527 6.35 11.29 31.51
N VAL A 528 5.72 11.80 30.44
CA VAL A 528 6.26 12.91 29.66
C VAL A 528 5.70 14.24 30.17
N THR A 529 6.57 15.20 30.44
CA THR A 529 6.19 16.58 30.80
C THR A 529 7.01 17.55 29.98
N GLU A 530 6.39 18.15 28.97
CA GLU A 530 7.05 19.12 28.11
C GLU A 530 7.31 20.44 28.83
N PRO A 531 8.36 21.20 28.42
CA PRO A 531 8.51 22.57 28.85
C PRO A 531 7.33 23.42 28.32
N LYS A 532 6.93 24.44 29.09
CA LYS A 532 5.85 25.37 28.67
C LYS A 532 6.15 26.07 27.34
N ARG A 533 7.42 26.28 27.02
CA ARG A 533 7.92 26.86 25.76
C ARG A 533 9.24 26.19 25.40
N ASP A 534 9.46 25.97 24.11
CA ASP A 534 10.75 25.52 23.60
C ASP A 534 11.79 26.64 23.69
N ALA A 535 13.05 26.27 23.94
CA ALA A 535 14.16 27.21 23.78
C ALA A 535 14.28 27.62 22.31
N TRP A 536 14.53 28.91 22.08
CA TRP A 536 14.74 29.43 20.74
C TRP A 536 16.05 28.90 20.15
N VAL A 537 15.99 28.33 18.95
CA VAL A 537 17.18 27.86 18.23
C VAL A 537 17.64 28.97 17.30
N ALA A 538 18.82 29.53 17.56
CA ALA A 538 19.41 30.55 16.70
C ALA A 538 19.96 29.93 15.41
N ARG A 539 19.69 30.58 14.27
CA ARG A 539 20.33 30.22 13.00
C ARG A 539 21.78 30.69 13.00
N VAL A 540 22.69 29.82 12.54
CA VAL A 540 24.07 30.22 12.26
C VAL A 540 24.16 30.79 10.84
N PRO A 541 24.59 32.05 10.64
CA PRO A 541 24.76 32.62 9.32
C PRO A 541 25.97 32.04 8.60
N ALA A 542 25.94 32.03 7.25
CA ALA A 542 27.10 31.61 6.45
C ALA A 542 28.25 32.64 6.54
N LYS A 543 29.49 32.20 6.28
CA LYS A 543 30.69 33.06 6.36
C LYS A 543 30.68 34.21 5.34
N ASP A 544 29.99 34.02 4.23
CA ASP A 544 29.83 34.93 3.11
C ASP A 544 28.37 35.40 2.96
N GLU A 545 27.58 35.29 4.03
CA GLU A 545 26.17 35.64 4.00
C GLU A 545 25.94 37.14 3.80
N GLN A 546 25.34 37.51 2.67
CA GLN A 546 24.97 38.88 2.37
C GLN A 546 23.46 39.01 2.10
N PRO A 547 22.86 40.20 2.32
CA PRO A 547 21.47 40.47 1.98
C PRO A 547 21.23 40.41 0.46
N GLU A 548 20.02 40.04 0.08
CA GLU A 548 19.54 40.05 -1.31
C GLU A 548 18.38 41.04 -1.46
N ASP A 549 18.22 41.64 -2.64
CA ASP A 549 17.13 42.57 -2.89
C ASP A 549 15.78 41.87 -2.68
N GLY A 550 14.88 42.54 -1.97
CA GLY A 550 13.55 42.01 -1.65
C GLY A 550 13.51 41.00 -0.50
N GLN A 551 14.65 40.73 0.16
CA GLN A 551 14.75 39.70 1.21
C GLN A 551 13.87 39.98 2.44
N PHE A 552 13.28 38.91 2.96
CA PHE A 552 12.52 38.91 4.20
C PHE A 552 13.40 38.45 5.38
N TYR A 553 13.28 39.15 6.51
CA TYR A 553 13.94 38.80 7.77
C TYR A 553 12.91 38.36 8.81
N PRO A 554 12.89 37.07 9.20
CA PRO A 554 11.98 36.60 10.22
C PRO A 554 12.40 37.16 11.58
N ARG A 555 11.41 37.50 12.41
CA ARG A 555 11.67 37.85 13.81
C ARG A 555 12.28 36.66 14.56
N ASP A 556 13.13 36.95 15.53
CA ASP A 556 13.58 35.98 16.54
C ASP A 556 12.74 36.08 17.83
N ASP A 557 13.19 35.48 18.92
CA ASP A 557 12.55 35.52 20.23
C ASP A 557 12.62 36.88 20.93
N SER A 558 13.50 37.79 20.48
CA SER A 558 13.51 39.19 20.90
C SER A 558 12.45 40.04 20.17
N GLY A 559 11.82 39.50 19.13
CA GLY A 559 10.81 40.19 18.34
C GLY A 559 11.40 41.08 17.23
N GLU A 560 12.70 40.98 16.94
CA GLU A 560 13.38 41.70 15.84
C GLU A 560 13.96 40.71 14.82
N GLY A 561 14.15 41.15 13.58
CA GLY A 561 14.91 40.41 12.58
C GLY A 561 16.40 40.70 12.70
N THR A 562 17.26 39.77 12.28
CA THR A 562 18.72 40.01 12.24
C THR A 562 19.22 39.91 10.80
N LEU A 563 19.74 41.03 10.28
CA LEU A 563 20.43 41.08 9.00
C LEU A 563 21.91 40.80 9.21
N HIS A 564 22.44 39.81 8.47
CA HIS A 564 23.86 39.52 8.42
C HIS A 564 24.47 40.05 7.12
N TYR A 565 25.64 40.66 7.23
CA TYR A 565 26.47 41.07 6.10
C TYR A 565 27.90 40.64 6.36
N ASN A 566 28.23 39.45 5.87
CA ASN A 566 29.52 38.79 6.06
C ASN A 566 30.21 38.62 4.70
N GLY A 567 31.54 38.57 4.72
CA GLY A 567 32.31 38.24 3.52
C GLY A 567 33.78 38.54 3.65
N THR A 568 34.45 38.51 2.50
CA THR A 568 35.87 38.80 2.35
C THR A 568 36.03 39.90 1.31
N LEU A 569 36.84 40.91 1.61
CA LEU A 569 37.14 41.97 0.64
C LEU A 569 38.05 41.45 -0.47
N ALA A 570 37.81 41.92 -1.69
CA ALA A 570 38.74 41.73 -2.81
C ALA A 570 40.10 42.38 -2.49
N GLU A 571 40.06 43.66 -2.09
CA GLU A 571 41.23 44.47 -1.75
C GLU A 571 41.26 44.86 -0.25
N PRO A 572 42.45 45.03 0.36
CA PRO A 572 42.56 45.55 1.72
C PRO A 572 41.94 46.94 1.88
N ALA A 573 41.34 47.21 3.03
CA ALA A 573 40.81 48.52 3.40
C ALA A 573 41.07 48.81 4.88
N ASP A 574 41.13 50.10 5.26
CA ASP A 574 41.36 50.51 6.65
C ASP A 574 40.18 50.11 7.54
N THR A 575 38.96 50.35 7.05
CA THR A 575 37.71 49.92 7.68
C THR A 575 36.65 49.59 6.62
N VAL A 576 35.66 48.78 7.01
CA VAL A 576 34.39 48.59 6.27
C VAL A 576 33.26 49.25 7.03
N PHE A 577 32.21 49.65 6.31
CA PHE A 577 30.99 50.17 6.91
C PHE A 577 29.74 49.48 6.35
N LEU A 578 28.69 49.46 7.17
CA LEU A 578 27.34 49.08 6.80
C LEU A 578 26.37 50.17 7.27
N LYS A 579 25.79 50.91 6.32
CA LYS A 579 24.75 51.91 6.58
C LYS A 579 23.38 51.25 6.42
N LEU A 580 22.53 51.36 7.42
CA LEU A 580 21.14 50.92 7.39
C LEU A 580 20.23 52.12 7.23
N PHE A 581 19.35 52.05 6.24
CA PHE A 581 18.30 53.02 5.98
C PHE A 581 16.94 52.39 6.26
N ALA A 582 16.03 53.17 6.85
CA ALA A 582 14.62 52.84 7.05
C ALA A 582 13.79 53.93 6.37
N ASP A 583 12.96 53.56 5.38
CA ASP A 583 12.20 54.48 4.52
C ASP A 583 13.10 55.62 3.97
N ASP A 584 14.23 55.21 3.41
CA ASP A 584 15.31 56.06 2.87
C ASP A 584 15.99 57.03 3.85
N LYS A 585 15.67 56.95 5.14
CA LYS A 585 16.38 57.70 6.19
C LYS A 585 17.48 56.83 6.78
N LEU A 586 18.71 57.36 6.83
CA LEU A 586 19.82 56.70 7.51
C LEU A 586 19.51 56.58 9.00
N VAL A 587 19.39 55.36 9.51
CA VAL A 587 19.06 55.08 10.91
C VAL A 587 20.23 54.49 11.70
N LYS A 588 21.20 53.88 11.02
CA LYS A 588 22.38 53.29 11.68
C LYS A 588 23.57 53.21 10.74
N THR A 589 24.77 53.40 11.27
CA THR A 589 26.04 53.07 10.59
C THR A 589 26.87 52.21 11.52
N GLU A 590 27.22 51.01 11.05
CA GLU A 590 28.17 50.12 11.71
C GLU A 590 29.51 50.19 10.99
N THR A 591 30.61 50.08 11.71
CA THR A 591 31.96 50.06 11.13
C THR A 591 32.78 48.96 11.78
N ALA A 592 33.59 48.26 10.99
CA ALA A 592 34.49 47.22 11.48
C ALA A 592 35.84 47.31 10.78
N LYS A 593 36.90 46.87 11.46
CA LYS A 593 38.20 46.65 10.83
C LYS A 593 38.22 45.24 10.23
N PRO A 594 38.52 45.07 8.93
CA PRO A 594 38.67 43.74 8.35
C PRO A 594 39.78 42.93 9.04
N GLY A 595 39.62 41.61 9.09
CA GLY A 595 40.65 40.68 9.55
C GLY A 595 41.89 40.70 8.66
N ALA A 596 42.98 40.10 9.13
CA ALA A 596 44.22 39.96 8.34
C ALA A 596 44.01 39.18 7.03
N ASP A 597 43.02 38.29 7.00
CA ASP A 597 42.53 37.54 5.85
C ASP A 597 41.48 38.30 5.02
N LYS A 598 41.28 39.60 5.30
CA LYS A 598 40.30 40.50 4.67
C LYS A 598 38.84 40.17 4.97
N THR A 599 38.56 39.32 5.95
CA THR A 599 37.18 38.97 6.35
C THR A 599 36.52 40.05 7.19
N PHE A 600 35.20 40.14 7.12
CA PHE A 600 34.39 41.01 7.96
C PHE A 600 33.01 40.40 8.21
N ALA A 601 32.36 40.84 9.28
CA ALA A 601 31.01 40.40 9.62
C ALA A 601 30.24 41.54 10.31
N PHE A 602 29.01 41.77 9.87
CA PHE A 602 28.06 42.66 10.51
C PHE A 602 26.78 41.91 10.87
N ALA A 603 26.18 42.27 12.00
CA ALA A 603 24.84 41.86 12.39
C ALA A 603 24.05 43.09 12.81
N VAL A 604 22.93 43.38 12.13
CA VAL A 604 22.09 44.55 12.40
C VAL A 604 20.66 44.13 12.65
N LYS A 605 20.07 44.62 13.74
CA LYS A 605 18.67 44.38 14.09
C LYS A 605 17.73 45.21 13.23
N LEU A 606 16.66 44.57 12.76
CA LEU A 606 15.58 45.18 12.00
C LEU A 606 14.30 45.12 12.83
N LYS A 607 13.70 46.28 13.08
CA LYS A 607 12.41 46.33 13.76
C LYS A 607 11.31 45.87 12.81
N PRO A 608 10.38 45.02 13.26
CA PRO A 608 9.20 44.72 12.47
C PRO A 608 8.33 45.96 12.28
N GLY A 609 7.59 45.98 11.17
CA GLY A 609 6.67 47.07 10.83
C GLY A 609 6.59 47.27 9.33
N LEU A 610 5.62 48.06 8.88
CA LEU A 610 5.50 48.50 7.48
C LEU A 610 6.60 49.52 7.13
N VAL A 611 7.86 49.08 7.20
CA VAL A 611 9.09 49.85 7.00
C VAL A 611 9.91 49.17 5.92
N LYS A 612 10.39 49.94 4.95
CA LYS A 612 11.33 49.45 3.93
C LYS A 612 12.75 49.71 4.36
N TYR A 613 13.52 48.65 4.52
CA TYR A 613 14.94 48.76 4.81
C TYR A 613 15.79 48.67 3.55
N ARG A 614 16.92 49.38 3.57
CA ARG A 614 17.97 49.31 2.57
C ARG A 614 19.31 49.39 3.27
N VAL A 615 20.32 48.69 2.76
CA VAL A 615 21.69 48.80 3.24
C VAL A 615 22.64 49.32 2.16
N GLU A 616 23.66 50.06 2.60
CA GLU A 616 24.84 50.38 1.80
C GLU A 616 26.06 49.81 2.50
N PHE A 617 26.75 48.90 1.83
CA PHE A 617 28.03 48.37 2.27
C PHE A 617 29.16 49.02 1.49
N GLY A 618 30.25 49.35 2.18
CA GLY A 618 31.41 49.97 1.56
C GLY A 618 32.68 49.90 2.39
N THR A 619 33.74 50.45 1.83
CA THR A 619 35.07 50.54 2.47
C THR A 619 35.43 51.99 2.73
N ARG A 620 36.34 52.21 3.70
CA ARG A 620 37.09 53.45 3.84
C ARG A 620 38.57 53.17 3.66
N ALA A 621 39.21 53.96 2.81
CA ALA A 621 40.65 53.95 2.61
C ALA A 621 41.15 55.39 2.48
N GLY A 622 42.15 55.78 3.28
CA GLY A 622 42.76 57.11 3.18
C GLY A 622 41.77 58.27 3.41
N GLY A 623 40.73 58.06 4.22
CA GLY A 623 39.72 59.08 4.55
C GLY A 623 38.51 59.16 3.60
N ASN A 624 38.52 58.44 2.46
CA ASN A 624 37.42 58.42 1.49
C ASN A 624 36.50 57.20 1.68
N GLU A 625 35.18 57.41 1.62
CA GLU A 625 34.19 56.32 1.61
C GLU A 625 33.87 55.88 0.18
N THR A 626 33.91 54.56 -0.07
CA THR A 626 33.46 53.96 -1.34
C THR A 626 32.33 52.98 -1.06
N VAL A 627 31.13 53.26 -1.56
CA VAL A 627 30.00 52.31 -1.50
C VAL A 627 30.23 51.22 -2.56
N LEU A 628 30.32 49.98 -2.11
CA LEU A 628 30.56 48.81 -2.97
C LEU A 628 29.27 48.10 -3.37
N ARG A 629 28.27 48.10 -2.48
CA ARG A 629 26.99 47.43 -2.75
C ARG A 629 25.83 48.16 -2.09
N ARG A 630 24.70 48.20 -2.79
CA ARG A 630 23.40 48.65 -2.28
C ARG A 630 22.44 47.47 -2.39
N VAL A 631 21.67 47.22 -1.33
CA VAL A 631 20.63 46.17 -1.32
C VAL A 631 19.39 46.72 -0.64
N GLY A 632 18.25 46.69 -1.31
CA GLY A 632 17.00 47.35 -0.89
C GLY A 632 15.78 46.42 -0.85
N GLU A 633 14.62 47.03 -0.63
CA GLU A 633 13.31 46.35 -0.52
C GLU A 633 13.26 45.27 0.59
N LEU A 634 14.10 45.45 1.61
CA LEU A 634 14.23 44.53 2.74
C LEU A 634 13.10 44.78 3.74
N VAL A 635 12.51 43.71 4.26
CA VAL A 635 11.36 43.77 5.18
C VAL A 635 11.54 42.79 6.34
N CYS A 636 10.95 43.09 7.49
CA CYS A 636 11.05 42.25 8.69
C CYS A 636 9.66 41.91 9.25
N GLY A 637 9.41 40.63 9.53
CA GLY A 637 8.15 40.17 10.11
C GLY A 637 8.11 38.68 10.41
N ASP A 638 6.94 38.04 10.29
CA ASP A 638 6.79 36.59 10.55
C ASP A 638 6.62 35.75 9.27
N ALA A 639 7.18 34.56 9.30
CA ALA A 639 7.15 33.61 8.20
C ALA A 639 6.30 32.36 8.52
N PHE A 640 5.55 31.88 7.54
CA PHE A 640 4.69 30.71 7.63
C PHE A 640 4.89 29.77 6.43
N LEU A 641 4.50 28.51 6.60
CA LEU A 641 4.46 27.50 5.55
C LEU A 641 3.02 27.04 5.34
N ILE A 642 2.57 26.96 4.09
CA ILE A 642 1.35 26.25 3.71
C ILE A 642 1.78 24.99 2.97
N ASP A 643 1.22 23.85 3.35
CA ASP A 643 1.50 22.56 2.74
C ASP A 643 0.23 21.68 2.67
N GLY A 644 0.30 20.59 1.91
CA GLY A 644 -0.81 19.68 1.67
C GLY A 644 -1.11 19.52 0.18
N GLN A 645 -2.40 19.51 -0.18
CA GLN A 645 -2.82 19.25 -1.56
C GLN A 645 -3.56 20.41 -2.23
N SER A 646 -4.45 20.13 -3.18
CA SER A 646 -5.11 21.12 -4.03
C SER A 646 -5.89 22.19 -3.28
N ASN A 647 -6.56 21.87 -2.18
CA ASN A 647 -7.24 22.88 -1.35
C ASN A 647 -6.28 23.68 -0.45
N ALA A 648 -5.07 23.18 -0.16
CA ALA A 648 -4.00 23.99 0.42
C ALA A 648 -3.37 24.92 -0.63
N LEU A 649 -3.18 24.43 -1.85
CA LEU A 649 -2.64 25.19 -2.98
C LEU A 649 -3.63 26.26 -3.47
N ALA A 650 -4.93 25.97 -3.48
CA ALA A 650 -6.04 26.89 -3.76
C ALA A 650 -5.90 27.74 -5.04
N THR A 651 -5.48 27.10 -6.13
CA THR A 651 -5.39 27.72 -7.47
C THR A 651 -6.29 27.06 -8.50
N ASP A 652 -6.78 25.85 -8.24
CA ASP A 652 -7.56 25.05 -9.19
C ASP A 652 -9.06 25.33 -9.11
N THR A 653 -9.43 26.54 -9.56
CA THR A 653 -10.82 26.99 -9.72
C THR A 653 -11.04 27.57 -11.12
N GLY A 654 -12.28 27.50 -11.60
CA GLY A 654 -12.73 28.15 -12.84
C GLY A 654 -12.93 29.66 -12.70
N GLU A 655 -12.98 30.18 -11.47
CA GLU A 655 -13.12 31.60 -11.18
C GLU A 655 -11.83 32.38 -11.53
N LYS A 656 -12.00 33.61 -12.02
CA LYS A 656 -10.89 34.49 -12.39
C LYS A 656 -10.85 35.70 -11.46
N SER A 657 -9.64 36.06 -11.05
CA SER A 657 -9.36 37.28 -10.31
C SER A 657 -8.01 37.85 -10.81
N PRO A 658 -7.82 39.18 -10.85
CA PRO A 658 -6.53 39.77 -11.18
C PRO A 658 -5.38 39.20 -10.33
N PRO A 659 -4.14 39.16 -10.86
CA PRO A 659 -2.98 38.81 -10.06
C PRO A 659 -2.72 39.92 -9.03
N GLU A 660 -3.31 39.78 -7.85
CA GLU A 660 -3.08 40.68 -6.74
C GLU A 660 -1.74 40.39 -6.06
N THR A 661 -1.02 41.45 -5.70
CA THR A 661 0.25 41.37 -4.99
C THR A 661 0.36 42.50 -3.96
N SER A 662 1.31 42.40 -3.04
CA SER A 662 1.54 43.39 -1.99
C SER A 662 3.03 43.58 -1.73
N GLU A 663 3.44 44.83 -1.50
CA GLU A 663 4.81 45.15 -1.11
C GLU A 663 5.18 44.69 0.31
N TRP A 664 4.20 44.27 1.12
CA TRP A 664 4.40 43.77 2.48
C TRP A 664 4.29 42.25 2.61
N ILE A 665 3.99 41.58 1.50
CA ILE A 665 3.92 40.12 1.43
C ILE A 665 5.14 39.62 0.66
N ARG A 666 5.82 38.61 1.20
CA ARG A 666 6.98 37.98 0.56
C ARG A 666 6.76 36.49 0.37
N SER A 667 7.44 35.95 -0.63
CA SER A 667 7.65 34.53 -0.80
C SER A 667 8.99 34.29 -1.48
N TYR A 668 9.35 33.02 -1.64
CA TYR A 668 10.56 32.58 -2.31
C TYR A 668 10.21 31.59 -3.42
N GLY A 669 10.67 31.89 -4.63
CA GLY A 669 10.50 31.02 -5.79
C GLY A 669 11.26 29.69 -5.64
N GLY A 670 10.90 28.71 -6.44
CA GLY A 670 11.55 27.39 -6.37
C GLY A 670 10.96 26.37 -7.34
N PRO A 671 11.53 25.17 -7.39
CA PRO A 671 10.92 24.07 -8.12
C PRO A 671 9.58 23.71 -7.45
N THR A 672 8.52 23.62 -8.24
CA THR A 672 7.16 23.27 -7.78
C THR A 672 6.63 22.05 -8.51
N GLY A 673 5.57 21.44 -7.99
CA GLY A 673 4.92 20.28 -8.61
C GLY A 673 5.65 18.96 -8.35
N ARG A 674 5.45 17.98 -9.23
CA ARG A 674 5.89 16.58 -9.07
C ARG A 674 7.16 16.23 -9.86
N ALA A 675 7.64 17.10 -10.74
CA ALA A 675 8.86 16.86 -11.50
C ALA A 675 10.11 17.04 -10.61
N ASP A 676 11.18 16.32 -10.95
CA ASP A 676 12.49 16.48 -10.33
C ASP A 676 12.97 17.94 -10.42
N GLY A 677 13.31 18.51 -9.25
CA GLY A 677 13.76 19.89 -9.12
C GLY A 677 15.19 20.15 -9.60
N VAL A 678 16.00 19.11 -9.86
CA VAL A 678 17.43 19.26 -10.21
C VAL A 678 17.62 20.04 -11.51
N ALA A 679 16.88 19.69 -12.57
CA ALA A 679 16.99 20.38 -13.86
C ALA A 679 16.56 21.85 -13.75
N TRP A 680 15.46 22.10 -13.04
CA TRP A 680 14.95 23.45 -12.77
C TRP A 680 16.01 24.32 -12.09
N LEU A 681 16.67 23.77 -11.05
CA LEU A 681 17.71 24.48 -10.30
C LEU A 681 18.93 24.80 -11.17
N ARG A 682 19.42 23.80 -11.91
CA ARG A 682 20.60 23.95 -12.78
C ARG A 682 20.44 25.12 -13.75
N ASP A 683 19.28 25.27 -14.36
CA ASP A 683 19.03 26.33 -15.34
C ASP A 683 19.06 27.73 -14.70
N ARG A 684 18.51 27.88 -13.48
CA ARG A 684 18.58 29.15 -12.74
C ARG A 684 19.98 29.46 -12.23
N GLN A 685 20.70 28.44 -11.78
CA GLN A 685 22.07 28.60 -11.32
C GLN A 685 22.96 29.11 -12.45
N LYS A 686 22.84 28.51 -13.65
CA LYS A 686 23.56 28.97 -14.85
C LYS A 686 23.22 30.43 -15.20
N ALA A 687 21.96 30.83 -15.09
CA ALA A 687 21.55 32.21 -15.33
C ALA A 687 22.12 33.19 -14.29
N ALA A 688 22.19 32.78 -13.01
CA ALA A 688 22.81 33.56 -11.96
C ALA A 688 24.32 33.75 -12.18
N GLU A 689 25.02 32.68 -12.53
CA GLU A 689 26.46 32.70 -12.85
C GLU A 689 26.75 33.62 -14.04
N ALA A 690 25.92 33.55 -15.09
CA ALA A 690 26.02 34.44 -16.24
C ALA A 690 25.79 35.93 -15.88
N ALA A 691 25.07 36.20 -14.79
CA ALA A 691 24.86 37.53 -14.24
C ALA A 691 25.91 37.93 -13.17
N GLY A 692 26.95 37.12 -12.95
CA GLY A 692 27.99 37.37 -11.94
C GLY A 692 27.52 37.16 -10.50
N LEU A 693 26.43 36.43 -10.30
CA LEU A 693 25.88 36.10 -8.98
C LEU A 693 26.29 34.69 -8.57
N ALA A 694 26.61 34.50 -7.28
CA ALA A 694 26.94 33.18 -6.74
C ALA A 694 25.74 32.22 -6.71
N ARG A 695 24.52 32.77 -6.64
CA ARG A 695 23.26 32.01 -6.60
C ARG A 695 22.10 32.86 -7.17
N PRO A 696 21.01 32.25 -7.65
CA PRO A 696 19.84 32.99 -8.10
C PRO A 696 19.14 33.67 -6.91
N ASN A 697 18.85 34.97 -7.03
CA ASN A 697 17.93 35.65 -6.13
C ASN A 697 16.49 35.35 -6.57
N LEU A 698 15.74 34.63 -5.72
CA LEU A 698 14.35 34.23 -5.99
C LEU A 698 13.34 34.86 -5.02
N TRP A 699 13.75 35.90 -4.29
CA TRP A 699 12.81 36.71 -3.51
C TRP A 699 11.82 37.39 -4.44
N CYS A 700 10.55 37.33 -4.07
CA CYS A 700 9.49 37.92 -4.87
C CYS A 700 8.31 38.37 -4.02
N ARG A 701 7.50 39.25 -4.61
CA ARG A 701 6.14 39.52 -4.18
C ARG A 701 5.26 38.48 -4.85
N PRO A 702 4.64 37.55 -4.09
CA PRO A 702 3.87 36.49 -4.70
C PRO A 702 2.56 37.03 -5.28
N VAL A 703 1.93 36.21 -6.12
CA VAL A 703 0.54 36.37 -6.57
C VAL A 703 -0.32 35.28 -5.94
N TRP A 704 -1.65 35.38 -6.03
CA TRP A 704 -2.50 34.28 -5.58
C TRP A 704 -2.40 33.05 -6.52
N LYS A 705 -2.31 33.28 -7.84
CA LYS A 705 -2.17 32.25 -8.88
C LYS A 705 -1.23 32.71 -9.99
N ARG A 706 -0.28 31.85 -10.36
CA ARG A 706 0.66 32.08 -11.44
C ARG A 706 -0.04 31.97 -12.80
N SER A 707 0.03 33.04 -13.59
CA SER A 707 -0.50 33.10 -14.96
C SER A 707 0.55 33.49 -15.99
N ALA A 708 1.72 33.96 -15.55
CA ALA A 708 2.77 34.49 -16.41
C ALA A 708 4.17 34.02 -15.96
N PRO A 709 5.17 33.92 -16.87
CA PRO A 709 6.50 33.42 -16.56
C PRO A 709 7.23 34.20 -15.46
N GLU A 710 6.99 35.51 -15.36
CA GLU A 710 7.60 36.43 -14.40
C GLU A 710 7.13 36.24 -12.95
N HIS A 711 5.98 35.61 -12.73
CA HIS A 711 5.50 35.29 -11.38
C HIS A 711 6.36 34.17 -10.78
N GLN A 712 7.24 34.50 -9.83
CA GLN A 712 8.18 33.52 -9.26
C GLN A 712 7.56 32.60 -8.20
N ALA A 713 6.48 33.03 -7.53
CA ALA A 713 5.76 32.26 -6.52
C ALA A 713 4.27 32.58 -6.50
N GLU A 714 3.47 31.62 -6.05
CA GLU A 714 2.05 31.76 -5.78
C GLU A 714 1.71 31.30 -4.36
N LEU A 715 0.66 31.86 -3.75
CA LEU A 715 0.22 31.49 -2.40
C LEU A 715 -1.09 30.69 -2.37
N GLY A 716 -1.81 30.60 -3.49
CA GLY A 716 -3.22 30.23 -3.48
C GLY A 716 -4.11 31.36 -3.02
N TRP A 717 -5.41 31.23 -3.28
CA TRP A 717 -6.38 32.27 -2.92
C TRP A 717 -6.40 32.55 -1.41
N TRP A 718 -6.67 31.53 -0.60
CA TRP A 718 -6.79 31.73 0.85
C TRP A 718 -5.44 32.03 1.51
N GLY A 719 -4.33 31.54 0.95
CA GLY A 719 -2.98 31.90 1.43
C GLY A 719 -2.69 33.39 1.23
N MET A 720 -3.08 33.95 0.07
CA MET A 720 -2.98 35.39 -0.19
C MET A 720 -3.92 36.20 0.71
N GLU A 721 -5.18 35.78 0.87
CA GLU A 721 -6.14 36.44 1.76
C GLU A 721 -5.69 36.44 3.22
N LEU A 722 -5.14 35.31 3.70
CA LEU A 722 -4.59 35.20 5.05
C LEU A 722 -3.41 36.17 5.24
N ALA A 723 -2.49 36.22 4.28
CA ALA A 723 -1.34 37.12 4.36
C ALA A 723 -1.78 38.59 4.43
N LYS A 724 -2.74 39.03 3.59
CA LYS A 724 -3.29 40.40 3.64
C LYS A 724 -3.93 40.71 4.99
N ARG A 725 -4.75 39.78 5.50
CA ARG A 725 -5.42 39.93 6.79
C ARG A 725 -4.43 40.08 7.93
N LEU A 726 -3.38 39.26 7.95
CA LEU A 726 -2.33 39.33 8.97
C LEU A 726 -1.51 40.62 8.88
N VAL A 727 -1.17 41.08 7.68
CA VAL A 727 -0.49 42.38 7.47
C VAL A 727 -1.37 43.51 7.98
N ALA A 728 -2.65 43.54 7.58
CA ALA A 728 -3.59 44.59 7.98
C ALA A 728 -3.81 44.62 9.51
N SER A 729 -3.93 43.45 10.13
CA SER A 729 -4.22 43.30 11.56
C SER A 729 -3.02 43.59 12.46
N ASN A 730 -1.82 43.22 12.02
CA ASN A 730 -0.60 43.31 12.86
C ASN A 730 0.37 44.41 12.41
N GLN A 731 0.06 45.13 11.32
CA GLN A 731 0.87 46.23 10.77
C GLN A 731 2.34 45.83 10.52
N MET A 732 2.53 44.62 10.00
CA MET A 732 3.84 44.01 9.83
C MET A 732 3.88 43.13 8.56
N PRO A 733 5.02 43.06 7.85
CA PRO A 733 5.26 42.15 6.75
C PRO A 733 5.02 40.68 7.11
N VAL A 734 4.55 39.90 6.13
CA VAL A 734 4.37 38.45 6.26
C VAL A 734 5.07 37.74 5.10
N CYS A 735 5.77 36.65 5.40
CA CYS A 735 6.28 35.75 4.38
C CYS A 735 5.52 34.42 4.43
N ILE A 736 5.06 33.94 3.28
CA ILE A 736 4.48 32.60 3.18
C ILE A 736 5.20 31.81 2.10
N ILE A 737 5.67 30.62 2.45
CA ILE A 737 6.14 29.62 1.50
C ILE A 737 4.99 28.65 1.24
N GLN A 738 4.56 28.53 -0.01
CA GLN A 738 3.49 27.61 -0.42
C GLN A 738 4.12 26.33 -1.00
N ALA A 739 4.00 25.22 -0.31
CA ALA A 739 4.57 23.92 -0.64
C ALA A 739 3.54 22.88 -1.11
N ALA A 740 2.25 23.20 -1.03
CA ALA A 740 1.18 22.28 -1.39
C ALA A 740 1.20 21.91 -2.88
N ILE A 741 0.79 20.67 -3.16
CA ILE A 741 0.79 20.10 -4.51
C ILE A 741 -0.55 19.39 -4.77
N GLY A 742 -1.26 19.80 -5.83
CA GLY A 742 -2.55 19.21 -6.19
C GLY A 742 -2.52 17.69 -6.35
N GLY A 743 -3.55 17.02 -5.82
CA GLY A 743 -3.73 15.57 -5.95
C GLY A 743 -2.68 14.72 -5.23
N SER A 744 -2.01 15.24 -4.21
CA SER A 744 -1.02 14.49 -3.42
C SER A 744 -1.63 13.72 -2.26
N ARG A 745 -1.08 12.54 -1.97
CA ARG A 745 -1.31 11.77 -0.73
C ARG A 745 -0.26 12.09 0.33
N ILE A 746 -0.56 11.78 1.59
CA ILE A 746 0.36 12.04 2.72
C ILE A 746 1.67 11.23 2.63
N ASP A 747 1.69 10.06 1.98
CA ASP A 747 2.92 9.28 1.75
C ASP A 747 3.92 10.02 0.84
N GLU A 748 3.44 10.88 -0.04
CA GLU A 748 4.26 11.61 -1.01
C GLU A 748 4.93 12.87 -0.39
N HIS A 749 4.46 13.27 0.79
CA HIS A 749 4.96 14.42 1.55
C HIS A 749 6.02 14.04 2.60
N GLN A 750 6.40 12.77 2.70
CA GLN A 750 7.41 12.33 3.65
C GLN A 750 8.79 12.85 3.27
N ALA A 751 9.60 13.18 4.27
CA ALA A 751 11.01 13.43 4.09
C ALA A 751 11.71 12.12 3.65
N SER A 752 12.65 12.21 2.71
CA SER A 752 13.47 11.05 2.35
C SER A 752 14.36 10.68 3.54
N PRO A 753 14.34 9.41 4.01
CA PRO A 753 15.17 8.99 5.14
C PRO A 753 16.68 9.12 4.88
N ALA A 754 17.11 9.14 3.62
CA ALA A 754 18.52 9.27 3.23
C ALA A 754 18.98 10.74 3.16
N ASP A 755 18.12 11.62 2.65
CA ASP A 755 18.40 13.05 2.50
C ASP A 755 17.10 13.85 2.47
N HIS A 756 16.80 14.58 3.55
CA HIS A 756 15.62 15.45 3.63
C HIS A 756 15.60 16.52 2.51
N GLY A 757 16.76 16.91 1.98
CA GLY A 757 16.91 17.90 0.92
C GLY A 757 16.76 17.36 -0.51
N ASP A 758 16.43 16.09 -0.69
CA ASP A 758 16.35 15.44 -2.00
C ASP A 758 15.30 16.12 -2.91
N LEU A 759 15.80 16.84 -3.92
CA LEU A 759 15.00 17.61 -4.88
C LEU A 759 14.10 16.77 -5.79
N SER A 760 14.28 15.45 -5.82
CA SER A 760 13.35 14.53 -6.46
C SER A 760 12.05 14.38 -5.67
N THR A 761 12.09 14.62 -4.36
CA THR A 761 10.94 14.52 -3.45
C THR A 761 10.21 15.85 -3.25
N MET A 762 8.93 15.78 -2.90
CA MET A 762 8.12 16.98 -2.61
C MET A 762 8.63 17.71 -1.37
N TYR A 763 8.93 16.96 -0.31
CA TYR A 763 9.51 17.49 0.92
C TYR A 763 10.85 18.19 0.68
N GLY A 764 11.77 17.57 -0.08
CA GLY A 764 13.08 18.17 -0.34
C GLY A 764 13.03 19.45 -1.16
N ARG A 765 12.09 19.58 -2.11
CA ARG A 765 11.84 20.85 -2.81
C ARG A 765 11.32 21.95 -1.88
N MET A 766 10.41 21.62 -0.96
CA MET A 766 9.97 22.55 0.08
C MET A 766 11.15 22.97 0.96
N LEU A 767 11.88 22.00 1.52
CA LEU A 767 13.00 22.27 2.43
C LEU A 767 14.06 23.13 1.75
N TRP A 768 14.42 22.81 0.50
CA TRP A 768 15.37 23.59 -0.29
C TRP A 768 14.95 25.06 -0.40
N ARG A 769 13.67 25.35 -0.68
CA ARG A 769 13.17 26.73 -0.78
C ARG A 769 13.34 27.48 0.54
N VAL A 770 12.97 26.85 1.65
CA VAL A 770 13.07 27.46 2.98
C VAL A 770 14.53 27.66 3.39
N GLN A 771 15.42 26.74 3.04
CA GLN A 771 16.88 26.86 3.24
C GLN A 771 17.46 28.01 2.42
N GLN A 772 17.13 28.13 1.12
CA GLN A 772 17.64 29.20 0.27
C GLN A 772 17.15 30.58 0.70
N ALA A 773 15.89 30.67 1.14
CA ALA A 773 15.31 31.85 1.75
C ALA A 773 15.88 32.17 3.15
N ARG A 774 16.71 31.27 3.73
CA ARG A 774 17.28 31.40 5.08
C ARG A 774 16.21 31.49 6.17
N LEU A 775 15.07 30.83 5.96
CA LEU A 775 13.90 30.89 6.84
C LEU A 775 13.72 29.67 7.74
N THR A 776 14.62 28.68 7.71
CA THR A 776 14.45 27.41 8.46
C THR A 776 14.18 27.61 9.95
N HIS A 777 14.82 28.60 10.57
CA HIS A 777 14.63 28.94 11.98
C HIS A 777 13.60 30.06 12.21
N GLY A 778 12.97 30.56 11.14
CA GLY A 778 12.03 31.67 11.16
C GLY A 778 10.56 31.27 10.99
N ILE A 779 10.28 30.04 10.52
CA ILE A 779 8.91 29.55 10.34
C ILE A 779 8.20 29.46 11.70
N ARG A 780 7.14 30.26 11.88
CA ARG A 780 6.34 30.33 13.12
C ARG A 780 5.24 29.27 13.17
N GLY A 781 4.64 28.96 12.03
CA GLY A 781 3.55 27.99 11.96
C GLY A 781 3.45 27.34 10.59
N ILE A 782 2.88 26.13 10.59
CA ILE A 782 2.66 25.32 9.39
C ILE A 782 1.16 25.06 9.26
N LEU A 783 0.61 25.37 8.10
CA LEU A 783 -0.79 25.15 7.77
C LEU A 783 -0.90 23.96 6.82
N TRP A 784 -1.67 22.95 7.20
CA TRP A 784 -1.78 21.68 6.50
C TRP A 784 -3.23 21.39 6.12
N HIS A 785 -3.51 21.36 4.81
CA HIS A 785 -4.79 20.88 4.31
C HIS A 785 -4.58 19.75 3.30
N GLN A 786 -4.86 18.52 3.75
CA GLN A 786 -4.70 17.33 2.94
C GLN A 786 -5.53 16.18 3.46
N GLY A 787 -5.96 15.29 2.57
CA GLY A 787 -6.54 14.00 2.90
C GLY A 787 -7.46 13.49 1.80
N GLU A 788 -7.87 14.36 0.87
CA GLU A 788 -8.84 13.98 -0.14
C GLU A 788 -8.35 12.77 -0.97
N ASN A 789 -7.05 12.70 -1.28
CA ASN A 789 -6.47 11.55 -2.00
C ASN A 789 -6.13 10.34 -1.11
N ASP A 790 -6.25 10.43 0.21
CA ASP A 790 -6.04 9.33 1.17
C ASP A 790 -7.35 8.65 1.60
N GLN A 791 -8.49 9.11 1.06
CA GLN A 791 -9.77 8.46 1.34
C GLN A 791 -9.86 7.07 0.67
N GLY A 792 -9.18 6.87 -0.46
CA GLY A 792 -9.10 5.61 -1.18
C GLY A 792 -7.97 4.69 -0.73
N ALA A 793 -7.64 3.69 -1.55
CA ALA A 793 -6.59 2.70 -1.29
C ALA A 793 -5.42 2.81 -2.27
N ASP A 794 -5.25 3.95 -2.94
CA ASP A 794 -4.20 4.14 -3.96
C ASP A 794 -2.80 4.36 -3.35
N GLY A 795 -2.68 4.33 -2.02
CA GLY A 795 -1.41 4.43 -1.31
C GLY A 795 -0.56 3.15 -1.43
N PRO A 796 0.75 3.25 -1.13
CA PRO A 796 1.70 2.15 -1.28
C PRO A 796 1.52 1.03 -0.24
N THR A 797 0.64 1.20 0.76
CA THR A 797 0.40 0.22 1.82
C THR A 797 -0.49 -0.96 1.38
N GLY A 798 -1.17 -0.83 0.24
CA GLY A 798 -2.17 -1.82 -0.21
C GLY A 798 -3.44 -1.86 0.65
N GLY A 799 -3.60 -0.90 1.57
CA GLY A 799 -4.81 -0.68 2.37
C GLY A 799 -5.40 0.70 2.10
N PHE A 800 -6.49 1.04 2.79
CA PHE A 800 -7.04 2.40 2.70
C PHE A 800 -6.11 3.41 3.39
N GLY A 801 -6.03 4.64 2.89
CA GLY A 801 -5.10 5.65 3.41
C GLY A 801 -5.29 5.95 4.90
N TRP A 802 -6.53 5.88 5.41
CA TRP A 802 -6.85 6.08 6.84
C TRP A 802 -6.10 5.11 7.78
N GLU A 803 -5.74 3.90 7.31
CA GLU A 803 -5.03 2.90 8.11
C GLU A 803 -3.62 3.39 8.48
N SER A 804 -3.02 4.24 7.64
CA SER A 804 -1.64 4.72 7.79
C SER A 804 -1.51 6.21 8.12
N TYR A 805 -2.61 6.97 8.07
CA TYR A 805 -2.59 8.43 8.14
C TYR A 805 -1.95 8.99 9.42
N HIS A 806 -2.28 8.47 10.60
CA HIS A 806 -1.66 8.93 11.86
C HIS A 806 -0.15 8.74 11.86
N ARG A 807 0.32 7.56 11.43
CA ARG A 807 1.75 7.25 11.39
C ARG A 807 2.48 8.22 10.46
N LEU A 808 1.98 8.37 9.24
CA LEU A 808 2.59 9.24 8.22
C LEU A 808 2.53 10.73 8.61
N PHE A 809 1.47 11.17 9.28
CA PHE A 809 1.40 12.55 9.79
C PHE A 809 2.42 12.80 10.91
N ILE A 810 2.59 11.86 11.85
CA ILE A 810 3.57 11.98 12.94
C ILE A 810 4.99 12.02 12.38
N GLU A 811 5.31 11.16 11.42
CA GLU A 811 6.63 11.10 10.76
C GLU A 811 6.94 12.43 10.03
N MET A 812 6.01 12.92 9.21
CA MET A 812 6.15 14.20 8.49
C MET A 812 6.25 15.40 9.45
N ALA A 813 5.39 15.49 10.47
CA ALA A 813 5.45 16.57 11.44
C ALA A 813 6.72 16.51 12.30
N GLY A 814 7.27 15.32 12.53
CA GLY A 814 8.59 15.11 13.12
C GLY A 814 9.70 15.71 12.26
N ALA A 815 9.71 15.41 10.96
CA ALA A 815 10.65 15.99 10.01
C ALA A 815 10.54 17.52 9.95
N TRP A 816 9.33 18.07 9.88
CA TRP A 816 9.11 19.52 9.97
C TRP A 816 9.71 20.11 11.24
N LYS A 817 9.56 19.45 12.40
CA LYS A 817 10.11 19.98 13.66
C LYS A 817 11.64 19.91 13.71
N GLN A 818 12.26 18.93 13.04
CA GLN A 818 13.71 18.84 12.91
C GLN A 818 14.25 19.95 12.02
N ASP A 819 13.62 20.17 10.86
CA ASP A 819 14.08 21.15 9.87
C ASP A 819 13.66 22.59 10.20
N PHE A 820 12.55 22.75 10.94
CA PHE A 820 11.99 24.02 11.39
C PHE A 820 11.88 24.06 12.93
N PRO A 821 13.00 24.14 13.66
CA PRO A 821 13.03 23.93 15.11
C PRO A 821 12.18 24.91 15.91
N ASN A 822 11.98 26.13 15.38
CA ASN A 822 11.23 27.19 16.03
C ASN A 822 9.74 27.23 15.63
N VAL A 823 9.23 26.23 14.90
CA VAL A 823 7.79 26.13 14.65
C VAL A 823 7.05 26.01 15.98
N GLN A 824 6.07 26.90 16.17
CA GLN A 824 5.33 27.05 17.42
C GLN A 824 4.00 26.31 17.37
N HIS A 825 3.37 26.20 16.19
CA HIS A 825 2.03 25.61 16.07
C HIS A 825 1.76 24.99 14.68
N TYR A 826 0.97 23.93 14.66
CA TYR A 826 0.44 23.29 13.45
C TYR A 826 -1.07 23.58 13.32
N TYR A 827 -1.51 24.05 12.15
CA TYR A 827 -2.92 24.32 11.85
C TYR A 827 -3.39 23.33 10.79
N VAL A 828 -4.16 22.34 11.19
CA VAL A 828 -4.63 21.25 10.33
C VAL A 828 -6.09 21.45 9.96
N PHE A 829 -6.49 21.09 8.75
CA PHE A 829 -7.88 21.08 8.34
C PHE A 829 -8.41 19.65 8.26
N GLN A 830 -9.54 19.36 8.91
CA GLN A 830 -10.32 18.15 8.61
C GLN A 830 -11.02 18.37 7.26
N ILE A 831 -10.87 17.42 6.34
CA ILE A 831 -11.57 17.47 5.05
C ILE A 831 -13.07 17.25 5.25
N TRP A 832 -13.90 17.76 4.33
CA TRP A 832 -15.34 17.53 4.37
C TRP A 832 -15.68 16.09 3.89
N PRO A 833 -16.91 15.60 4.10
CA PRO A 833 -17.31 14.27 3.63
C PRO A 833 -17.31 14.12 2.09
N ASN A 834 -16.76 13.01 1.57
CA ASN A 834 -16.70 12.68 0.14
C ASN A 834 -16.03 13.74 -0.74
N SER A 835 -15.00 14.41 -0.22
CA SER A 835 -14.22 15.39 -0.98
C SER A 835 -13.61 14.77 -2.22
N CYS A 836 -13.74 15.46 -3.37
CA CYS A 836 -13.24 14.98 -4.67
C CYS A 836 -13.77 13.59 -5.12
N ALA A 837 -14.81 13.06 -4.48
CA ALA A 837 -15.36 11.73 -4.75
C ALA A 837 -14.35 10.56 -4.63
N MET A 838 -13.31 10.71 -3.81
CA MET A 838 -12.19 9.76 -3.73
C MET A 838 -12.35 8.64 -2.69
N GLY A 839 -13.26 8.76 -1.72
CA GLY A 839 -13.37 7.82 -0.59
C GLY A 839 -14.14 6.54 -0.84
N GLY A 840 -14.71 6.38 -2.03
CA GLY A 840 -15.77 5.40 -2.23
C GLY A 840 -16.97 5.71 -1.32
N ARG A 841 -18.04 4.91 -1.41
CA ARG A 841 -19.22 5.09 -0.53
C ARG A 841 -19.21 4.12 0.67
N ASP A 842 -18.05 3.52 0.93
CA ASP A 842 -17.88 2.40 1.87
C ASP A 842 -17.33 2.83 3.25
N GLY A 843 -17.23 4.14 3.49
CA GLY A 843 -16.90 4.72 4.80
C GLY A 843 -15.40 4.86 5.07
N ALA A 844 -14.53 4.79 4.05
CA ALA A 844 -13.10 5.02 4.21
C ALA A 844 -12.81 6.51 4.46
N GLY A 845 -13.54 7.44 3.83
CA GLY A 845 -13.45 8.87 4.09
C GLY A 845 -13.94 9.25 5.48
N ASP A 846 -14.96 8.56 6.00
CA ASP A 846 -15.42 8.72 7.40
C ASP A 846 -14.31 8.38 8.40
N ARG A 847 -13.61 7.25 8.19
CA ARG A 847 -12.50 6.79 9.06
C ARG A 847 -11.26 7.68 8.93
N LEU A 848 -10.97 8.19 7.74
CA LEU A 848 -9.88 9.15 7.54
C LEU A 848 -10.12 10.43 8.35
N ARG A 849 -11.33 10.97 8.30
CA ARG A 849 -11.69 12.18 9.05
C ARG A 849 -11.63 11.95 10.56
N GLU A 850 -11.95 10.75 11.03
CA GLU A 850 -11.72 10.36 12.43
C GLU A 850 -10.22 10.38 12.80
N LYS A 851 -9.33 9.93 11.90
CA LYS A 851 -7.87 10.08 12.11
C LYS A 851 -7.46 11.55 12.18
N GLN A 852 -7.96 12.40 11.29
CA GLN A 852 -7.68 13.84 11.34
C GLN A 852 -8.18 14.47 12.65
N ARG A 853 -9.44 14.19 13.04
CA ARG A 853 -10.09 14.73 14.24
C ARG A 853 -9.29 14.49 15.52
N THR A 854 -8.62 13.35 15.60
CA THR A 854 -7.90 12.89 16.79
C THR A 854 -6.44 13.34 16.84
N LEU A 855 -5.90 13.95 15.77
CA LEU A 855 -4.55 14.51 15.76
C LEU A 855 -4.25 15.46 16.94
N PRO A 856 -5.14 16.39 17.35
CA PRO A 856 -4.89 17.28 18.49
C PRO A 856 -4.69 16.56 19.84
N GLN A 857 -5.01 15.26 19.93
CA GLN A 857 -4.73 14.46 21.13
C GLN A 857 -3.27 14.00 21.20
N LEU A 858 -2.58 14.00 20.05
CA LEU A 858 -1.21 13.51 19.92
C LEU A 858 -0.16 14.64 20.05
N PHE A 859 -0.59 15.90 19.99
CA PHE A 859 0.26 17.10 19.96
C PHE A 859 -0.25 18.19 20.93
N SER A 860 0.66 18.86 21.65
CA SER A 860 0.36 20.02 22.49
C SER A 860 0.03 21.28 21.66
N ASN A 861 0.71 21.46 20.53
CA ASN A 861 0.62 22.67 19.71
C ASN A 861 0.07 22.37 18.31
N LEU A 862 -1.13 21.76 18.27
CA LEU A 862 -1.86 21.51 17.03
C LEU A 862 -3.31 21.93 17.20
N SER A 863 -3.81 22.76 16.30
CA SER A 863 -5.24 23.09 16.20
C SER A 863 -5.81 22.52 14.93
N ILE A 864 -7.06 22.03 15.02
CA ILE A 864 -7.80 21.52 13.87
C ILE A 864 -8.96 22.45 13.52
N LEU A 865 -9.05 22.76 12.24
CA LEU A 865 -10.11 23.54 11.61
C LEU A 865 -11.07 22.59 10.89
N SER A 866 -12.35 22.93 10.90
CA SER A 866 -13.37 22.20 10.15
C SER A 866 -13.61 22.89 8.81
N THR A 867 -13.54 22.13 7.73
CA THR A 867 -13.98 22.63 6.41
C THR A 867 -15.47 22.38 6.17
N LEU A 868 -16.15 21.69 7.09
CA LEU A 868 -17.60 21.59 7.09
C LEU A 868 -18.23 22.96 7.39
N GLY A 869 -19.37 23.25 6.78
CA GLY A 869 -20.10 24.52 6.99
C GLY A 869 -19.54 25.71 6.22
N VAL A 870 -18.41 25.59 5.51
CA VAL A 870 -17.90 26.65 4.63
C VAL A 870 -18.87 26.86 3.46
N ARG A 871 -19.27 28.11 3.23
CA ARG A 871 -20.21 28.52 2.18
C ARG A 871 -19.62 29.62 1.27
N PRO A 872 -19.80 29.54 -0.07
CA PRO A 872 -20.43 28.44 -0.79
C PRO A 872 -19.62 27.14 -0.66
N PRO A 873 -20.28 25.97 -0.66
CA PRO A 873 -19.57 24.69 -0.63
C PRO A 873 -18.78 24.52 -1.94
N GLY A 874 -17.82 23.60 -1.95
CA GLY A 874 -17.18 23.14 -3.17
C GLY A 874 -17.53 21.68 -3.48
N GLY A 875 -17.00 21.19 -4.61
CA GLY A 875 -17.09 19.78 -5.01
C GLY A 875 -15.80 19.03 -4.68
N CYS A 876 -14.79 19.18 -5.55
CA CYS A 876 -13.41 18.84 -5.21
C CYS A 876 -12.67 20.05 -4.64
N HIS A 877 -12.86 21.22 -5.25
CA HIS A 877 -12.24 22.49 -4.85
C HIS A 877 -13.32 23.52 -4.49
N PHE A 878 -13.01 24.41 -3.56
CA PHE A 878 -13.91 25.50 -3.18
C PHE A 878 -13.85 26.66 -4.19
N PRO A 879 -14.94 27.43 -4.35
CA PRO A 879 -14.89 28.74 -5.00
C PRO A 879 -14.06 29.73 -4.17
N LEU A 880 -13.70 30.88 -4.77
CA LEU A 880 -12.83 31.87 -4.12
C LEU A 880 -13.41 32.37 -2.78
N VAL A 881 -14.74 32.59 -2.71
CA VAL A 881 -15.42 32.98 -1.45
C VAL A 881 -15.30 31.88 -0.38
N GLY A 882 -15.46 30.61 -0.77
CA GLY A 882 -15.32 29.48 0.15
C GLY A 882 -13.89 29.32 0.67
N TRP A 883 -12.89 29.47 -0.20
CA TRP A 883 -11.49 29.55 0.25
C TRP A 883 -11.23 30.76 1.15
N GLY A 884 -11.89 31.90 0.92
CA GLY A 884 -11.81 33.07 1.81
C GLY A 884 -12.15 32.75 3.27
N GLU A 885 -13.07 31.81 3.50
CA GLU A 885 -13.42 31.36 4.86
C GLU A 885 -12.27 30.60 5.54
N PHE A 886 -11.39 29.93 4.80
CA PHE A 886 -10.21 29.28 5.38
C PHE A 886 -9.30 30.31 6.03
N ALA A 887 -9.05 31.42 5.32
CA ALA A 887 -8.28 32.54 5.84
C ALA A 887 -8.96 33.18 7.06
N ARG A 888 -10.29 33.35 7.02
CA ARG A 888 -11.07 33.90 8.13
C ARG A 888 -10.97 33.02 9.39
N MET A 889 -10.99 31.70 9.23
CA MET A 889 -10.89 30.76 10.36
C MET A 889 -9.46 30.62 10.89
N ALA A 890 -8.45 30.63 10.02
CA ALA A 890 -7.05 30.48 10.42
C ALA A 890 -6.47 31.73 11.11
N GLN A 891 -6.87 32.93 10.69
CA GLN A 891 -6.36 34.20 11.22
C GLN A 891 -6.41 34.30 12.76
N PRO A 892 -7.57 34.14 13.44
CA PRO A 892 -7.63 34.34 14.88
C PRO A 892 -6.82 33.30 15.67
N LEU A 893 -6.64 32.09 15.14
CA LEU A 893 -5.76 31.08 15.75
C LEU A 893 -4.30 31.54 15.70
N ILE A 894 -3.82 31.99 14.53
CA ILE A 894 -2.46 32.54 14.39
C ILE A 894 -2.28 33.78 15.28
N GLU A 895 -3.28 34.64 15.38
CA GLU A 895 -3.25 35.81 16.26
C GLU A 895 -3.14 35.44 17.74
N ARG A 896 -3.81 34.37 18.18
CA ARG A 896 -3.65 33.84 19.53
C ARG A 896 -2.26 33.25 19.76
N ASP A 897 -1.84 32.37 18.84
CA ASP A 897 -0.70 31.48 19.07
C ASP A 897 0.65 32.18 18.80
N VAL A 898 0.71 33.11 17.84
CA VAL A 898 1.94 33.82 17.44
C VAL A 898 1.99 35.25 17.96
N TYR A 899 0.85 35.94 17.98
CA TYR A 899 0.77 37.37 18.33
C TYR A 899 0.22 37.62 19.75
N GLY A 900 -0.13 36.57 20.50
CA GLY A 900 -0.56 36.66 21.89
C GLY A 900 -1.92 37.33 22.09
N LYS A 901 -2.74 37.44 21.04
CA LYS A 901 -4.09 38.01 21.17
C LYS A 901 -4.98 37.08 21.98
N THR A 902 -5.78 37.63 22.88
CA THR A 902 -6.71 36.85 23.71
C THR A 902 -8.00 36.58 22.94
N ALA A 903 -8.46 35.32 22.95
CA ALA A 903 -9.76 34.94 22.40
C ALA A 903 -10.85 35.02 23.48
N SER A 904 -11.98 35.65 23.17
CA SER A 904 -13.15 35.73 24.05
C SER A 904 -14.07 34.51 23.96
N ALA A 905 -13.88 33.66 22.95
CA ALA A 905 -14.64 32.45 22.68
C ALA A 905 -13.74 31.38 22.02
N PRO A 906 -14.15 30.10 22.02
CA PRO A 906 -13.44 29.06 21.30
C PRO A 906 -13.29 29.37 19.81
N LEU A 907 -12.07 29.19 19.28
CA LEU A 907 -11.71 29.51 17.90
C LEU A 907 -11.73 28.30 16.96
N THR A 908 -11.87 27.09 17.49
CA THR A 908 -11.88 25.83 16.73
C THR A 908 -13.29 25.23 16.67
N ALA A 909 -13.50 24.29 15.76
CA ALA A 909 -14.73 23.50 15.70
C ALA A 909 -14.92 22.63 16.95
N PRO A 910 -16.17 22.39 17.41
CA PRO A 910 -16.43 21.44 18.48
C PRO A 910 -15.86 20.06 18.17
N ASN A 911 -15.11 19.51 19.12
CA ASN A 911 -14.52 18.19 19.02
C ASN A 911 -15.03 17.29 20.15
N LEU A 912 -15.53 16.12 19.78
CA LEU A 912 -16.01 15.12 20.73
C LEU A 912 -14.83 14.57 21.57
N ARG A 913 -14.93 14.66 22.89
CA ARG A 913 -13.92 14.14 23.83
C ARG A 913 -14.20 12.70 24.25
N ARG A 914 -15.45 12.42 24.64
CA ARG A 914 -15.89 11.10 25.09
C ARG A 914 -17.40 10.99 25.04
N MET A 915 -17.90 9.77 25.21
CA MET A 915 -19.32 9.51 25.42
C MET A 915 -19.56 8.26 26.25
N ALA A 916 -20.75 8.16 26.83
CA ALA A 916 -21.21 6.99 27.55
C ALA A 916 -22.74 6.90 27.56
N TYR A 917 -23.27 5.70 27.79
CA TYR A 917 -24.65 5.55 28.27
C TYR A 917 -24.79 6.16 29.66
N THR A 918 -25.89 6.87 29.89
CA THR A 918 -26.19 7.53 31.18
C THR A 918 -27.26 6.83 31.99
N THR A 919 -27.94 5.86 31.39
CA THR A 919 -29.00 5.07 32.00
C THR A 919 -28.62 3.60 31.97
N SER A 920 -29.06 2.83 32.97
CA SER A 920 -28.91 1.37 32.99
C SER A 920 -29.70 0.67 31.88
N ALA A 921 -30.72 1.33 31.33
CA ALA A 921 -31.49 0.88 30.19
C ALA A 921 -30.79 1.09 28.84
N ASN A 922 -29.64 1.78 28.81
CA ASN A 922 -28.90 2.14 27.60
C ASN A 922 -29.78 2.84 26.53
N ASP A 923 -30.71 3.68 26.98
CA ASP A 923 -31.63 4.43 26.11
C ASP A 923 -31.26 5.91 26.00
N THR A 924 -30.19 6.34 26.66
CA THR A 924 -29.74 7.73 26.73
C THR A 924 -28.23 7.82 26.66
N LEU A 925 -27.69 8.56 25.69
CA LEU A 925 -26.26 8.78 25.47
C LEU A 925 -25.87 10.21 25.85
N ALA A 926 -24.78 10.37 26.60
CA ALA A 926 -24.15 11.68 26.79
C ALA A 926 -22.88 11.79 25.96
N LEU A 927 -22.81 12.80 25.09
CA LEU A 927 -21.67 13.13 24.25
C LEU A 927 -21.04 14.41 24.81
N GLU A 928 -19.82 14.30 25.34
CA GLU A 928 -19.08 15.44 25.89
C GLU A 928 -18.14 16.01 24.83
N PHE A 929 -18.38 17.27 24.47
CA PHE A 929 -17.54 18.04 23.56
C PHE A 929 -16.56 18.91 24.35
N ASP A 930 -15.58 19.48 23.66
CA ASP A 930 -14.63 20.43 24.26
C ASP A 930 -15.19 21.85 24.44
N GLN A 931 -16.36 22.10 23.89
CA GLN A 931 -17.09 23.35 23.93
C GLN A 931 -18.60 23.09 23.70
N PRO A 932 -19.48 24.08 23.98
CA PRO A 932 -20.91 23.92 23.75
C PRO A 932 -21.26 23.75 22.28
N VAL A 933 -22.21 22.85 22.00
CA VAL A 933 -22.83 22.65 20.69
C VAL A 933 -24.27 23.15 20.69
N VAL A 934 -24.83 23.41 19.51
CA VAL A 934 -26.21 23.82 19.31
C VAL A 934 -26.98 22.65 18.72
N TRP A 935 -28.03 22.22 19.42
CA TRP A 935 -28.86 21.08 19.03
C TRP A 935 -30.21 21.49 18.46
N THR A 936 -30.65 20.78 17.43
CA THR A 936 -32.04 20.75 16.94
C THR A 936 -32.41 19.31 16.61
N ASP A 937 -33.65 18.88 16.90
CA ASP A 937 -34.07 17.48 16.67
C ASP A 937 -34.03 17.06 15.19
N THR A 938 -33.97 18.01 14.25
CA THR A 938 -33.70 17.75 12.82
C THR A 938 -32.35 17.07 12.57
N LEU A 939 -31.41 17.15 13.52
CA LEU A 939 -30.09 16.51 13.44
C LEU A 939 -30.09 15.04 13.88
N ALA A 940 -31.19 14.52 14.46
CA ALA A 940 -31.26 13.14 14.96
C ALA A 940 -30.87 12.10 13.89
N GLY A 941 -31.25 12.35 12.63
CA GLY A 941 -30.90 11.48 11.50
C GLY A 941 -29.42 11.47 11.10
N GLN A 942 -28.57 12.32 11.68
CA GLN A 942 -27.15 12.42 11.35
C GLN A 942 -26.26 11.52 12.23
N PHE A 943 -26.83 10.86 13.23
CA PHE A 943 -26.13 9.96 14.15
C PHE A 943 -26.45 8.50 13.83
N TYR A 944 -25.42 7.67 13.84
CA TYR A 944 -25.49 6.25 13.50
C TYR A 944 -24.93 5.42 14.65
N LEU A 945 -25.70 4.45 15.15
CA LEU A 945 -25.30 3.55 16.23
C LEU A 945 -24.92 2.19 15.62
N ASP A 946 -23.67 1.75 15.79
CA ASP A 946 -23.08 0.58 15.10
C ASP A 946 -23.39 0.52 13.58
N GLY A 947 -23.47 1.71 12.97
CA GLY A 947 -23.73 1.89 11.55
C GLY A 947 -25.21 2.05 11.17
N GLU A 948 -26.14 1.83 12.09
CA GLU A 948 -27.59 1.95 11.88
C GLU A 948 -28.09 3.39 12.04
N LYS A 949 -28.95 3.84 11.12
CA LYS A 949 -29.56 5.19 11.13
C LYS A 949 -30.88 5.19 11.93
N GLY A 950 -31.30 6.36 12.41
CA GLY A 950 -32.66 6.58 12.92
C GLY A 950 -32.90 6.07 14.34
N LYS A 951 -31.82 5.85 15.10
CA LYS A 951 -31.86 5.38 16.48
C LYS A 951 -31.93 6.49 17.52
N VAL A 952 -31.73 7.75 17.11
CA VAL A 952 -31.86 8.93 17.98
C VAL A 952 -33.25 9.54 17.79
N ALA A 953 -33.95 9.81 18.88
CA ALA A 953 -35.28 10.43 18.89
C ALA A 953 -35.20 11.94 19.09
N THR A 954 -34.57 12.38 20.19
CA THR A 954 -34.42 13.80 20.55
C THR A 954 -33.08 14.05 21.21
N GLY A 955 -32.75 15.32 21.45
CA GLY A 955 -31.56 15.70 22.19
C GLY A 955 -31.72 16.98 23.01
N SER A 956 -30.80 17.20 23.93
CA SER A 956 -30.70 18.42 24.73
C SER A 956 -29.24 18.73 25.04
N VAL A 957 -28.91 20.01 25.24
CA VAL A 957 -27.54 20.44 25.54
C VAL A 957 -27.50 21.13 26.90
N ALA A 958 -26.57 20.70 27.75
CA ALA A 958 -26.23 21.36 29.00
C ALA A 958 -24.72 21.56 29.08
N GLY A 959 -24.26 22.82 29.03
CA GLY A 959 -22.84 23.14 28.93
C GLY A 959 -22.21 22.52 27.69
N ASN A 960 -21.22 21.65 27.88
CA ASN A 960 -20.51 20.96 26.81
C ASN A 960 -21.08 19.57 26.47
N VAL A 961 -22.17 19.16 27.14
CA VAL A 961 -22.73 17.82 27.00
C VAL A 961 -23.99 17.86 26.15
N LEU A 962 -23.97 17.14 25.03
CA LEU A 962 -25.15 16.81 24.23
C LEU A 962 -25.70 15.47 24.72
N THR A 963 -26.88 15.49 25.31
CA THR A 963 -27.60 14.28 25.72
C THR A 963 -28.59 13.88 24.64
N LEU A 964 -28.40 12.70 24.05
CA LEU A 964 -29.27 12.12 23.04
C LEU A 964 -30.19 11.07 23.67
N LYS A 965 -31.51 11.23 23.49
CA LYS A 965 -32.50 10.21 23.83
C LYS A 965 -32.66 9.28 22.63
N LEU A 966 -32.50 7.99 22.84
CA LEU A 966 -32.68 6.98 21.79
C LEU A 966 -34.16 6.64 21.62
N SER A 967 -34.55 6.23 20.40
CA SER A 967 -35.91 5.77 20.10
C SER A 967 -36.25 4.45 20.81
N GLU A 968 -35.24 3.65 21.12
CA GLU A 968 -35.32 2.41 21.89
C GLU A 968 -33.99 2.15 22.60
N ALA A 969 -33.96 1.23 23.57
CA ALA A 969 -32.73 0.79 24.22
C ALA A 969 -31.74 0.21 23.19
N SER A 970 -30.44 0.49 23.36
CA SER A 970 -29.42 0.04 22.42
C SER A 970 -28.29 -0.74 23.11
N VAL A 971 -27.76 -1.73 22.40
CA VAL A 971 -26.51 -2.43 22.77
C VAL A 971 -25.33 -1.93 21.93
N ALA A 972 -25.53 -0.86 21.16
CA ALA A 972 -24.51 -0.36 20.25
C ALA A 972 -23.24 0.01 21.02
N THR A 973 -22.11 -0.34 20.43
CA THR A 973 -20.79 -0.14 21.03
C THR A 973 -20.04 1.05 20.43
N LYS A 974 -20.51 1.58 19.30
CA LYS A 974 -19.90 2.69 18.57
C LYS A 974 -20.96 3.64 18.03
N ILE A 975 -20.53 4.89 17.82
CA ILE A 975 -21.34 5.89 17.12
C ILE A 975 -20.54 6.57 16.00
N THR A 976 -21.25 6.99 14.96
CA THR A 976 -20.74 7.85 13.89
C THR A 976 -21.65 9.06 13.76
N TYR A 977 -21.06 10.25 13.64
CA TYR A 977 -21.76 11.48 13.27
C TYR A 977 -21.36 11.88 11.85
N LEU A 978 -22.38 12.00 11.00
CA LEU A 978 -22.30 12.47 9.62
C LEU A 978 -21.49 11.56 8.68
N LYS A 979 -22.13 10.48 8.21
CA LYS A 979 -21.60 9.60 7.16
C LYS A 979 -21.52 10.31 5.82
N GLU A 980 -20.42 10.10 5.10
CA GLU A 980 -20.15 10.73 3.80
C GLU A 980 -21.16 10.40 2.70
N ILE A 981 -21.86 9.26 2.79
CA ILE A 981 -22.83 8.83 1.77
C ILE A 981 -24.14 9.65 1.77
N ALA A 982 -24.48 10.32 2.88
CA ALA A 982 -25.82 10.90 3.08
C ALA A 982 -25.82 12.28 3.77
N TRP A 983 -24.69 12.98 3.76
CA TRP A 983 -24.54 14.28 4.43
C TRP A 983 -25.15 15.45 3.64
N ASN A 984 -25.45 16.55 4.36
CA ASN A 984 -25.88 17.83 3.79
C ASN A 984 -25.33 19.00 4.65
N GLN A 985 -24.91 20.09 4.00
CA GLN A 985 -24.44 21.33 4.63
C GLN A 985 -25.49 22.03 5.52
N ASP A 986 -26.78 21.77 5.30
CA ASP A 986 -27.88 22.36 6.05
C ASP A 986 -28.23 21.56 7.32
N THR A 987 -27.67 20.36 7.47
CA THR A 987 -27.91 19.46 8.62
C THR A 987 -26.61 19.17 9.37
N LEU A 988 -25.98 20.24 9.87
CA LEU A 988 -24.74 20.15 10.63
C LEU A 988 -24.96 20.52 12.09
N LEU A 989 -24.37 19.74 13.00
CA LEU A 989 -24.15 20.12 14.38
C LEU A 989 -23.16 21.29 14.40
N LEU A 990 -23.58 22.43 14.98
CA LEU A 990 -22.77 23.63 15.10
C LEU A 990 -22.30 23.82 16.54
N GLY A 991 -21.16 24.48 16.71
CA GLY A 991 -20.76 25.03 18.00
C GLY A 991 -21.55 26.29 18.32
N ALA A 992 -21.59 26.67 19.59
CA ALA A 992 -22.09 28.00 19.99
C ALA A 992 -21.29 29.16 19.35
N ASN A 993 -20.07 28.88 18.86
CA ASN A 993 -19.24 29.80 18.08
C ASN A 993 -19.58 29.85 16.58
N GLY A 994 -20.60 29.10 16.14
CA GLY A 994 -21.05 29.06 14.74
C GLY A 994 -20.20 28.19 13.81
N LEU A 995 -19.14 27.52 14.30
CA LEU A 995 -18.34 26.60 13.49
C LEU A 995 -18.95 25.20 13.50
N ALA A 996 -18.96 24.52 12.36
CA ALA A 996 -19.46 23.14 12.27
C ALA A 996 -18.57 22.18 13.06
N ALA A 997 -19.18 21.33 13.89
CA ALA A 997 -18.49 20.31 14.66
C ALA A 997 -17.73 19.34 13.73
N LEU A 998 -16.58 18.86 14.19
CA LEU A 998 -15.80 17.86 13.46
C LEU A 998 -16.59 16.56 13.37
N THR A 999 -16.50 15.88 12.23
CA THR A 999 -17.13 14.56 12.08
C THR A 999 -16.34 13.50 12.79
N PHE A 1000 -17.03 12.52 13.37
CA PHE A 1000 -16.42 11.40 14.06
C PHE A 1000 -17.03 10.08 13.60
N CYS A 1001 -16.20 9.04 13.53
CA CYS A 1001 -16.59 7.75 12.96
C CYS A 1001 -16.17 6.60 13.88
N GLU A 1002 -17.08 5.66 14.11
CA GLU A 1002 -16.83 4.42 14.86
C GLU A 1002 -16.24 4.66 16.26
N VAL A 1003 -16.60 5.80 16.90
CA VAL A 1003 -16.08 6.16 18.21
C VAL A 1003 -16.70 5.26 19.27
N PRO A 1004 -15.91 4.60 20.13
CA PRO A 1004 -16.43 3.71 21.16
C PRO A 1004 -17.33 4.43 22.16
N ILE A 1005 -18.44 3.78 22.53
CA ILE A 1005 -19.31 4.19 23.63
C ILE A 1005 -18.79 3.55 24.91
N ALA A 1006 -18.38 4.37 25.88
CA ALA A 1006 -17.93 3.84 27.17
C ALA A 1006 -19.10 3.18 27.92
N ALA A 1007 -18.82 2.08 28.62
CA ALA A 1007 -19.77 1.48 29.56
C ALA A 1007 -20.19 2.52 30.61
N SER A 1008 -21.48 2.54 30.96
CA SER A 1008 -22.03 3.40 32.00
C SER A 1008 -21.15 3.29 33.25
N LYS A 1009 -20.44 4.36 33.60
CA LYS A 1009 -19.89 4.48 34.94
C LYS A 1009 -21.10 4.60 35.86
N THR A 1010 -21.36 3.55 36.65
CA THR A 1010 -22.16 3.69 37.86
C THR A 1010 -21.65 4.94 38.58
N ALA A 1011 -22.56 5.89 38.82
CA ALA A 1011 -22.24 7.14 39.48
C ALA A 1011 -21.41 6.87 40.75
N ARG A 1012 -20.23 7.50 40.84
CA ARG A 1012 -19.52 7.67 42.11
C ARG A 1012 -20.00 8.95 42.75
#